data_AF-A0A3M4LIG5-F1
#
_entry.id   AF-A0A3M4LIG5-F1
#
_cell.length_a   1.000
_cell.length_b   1.000
_cell.length_c   1.000
_cell.angle_alpha   90.00
_cell.angle_beta   90.00
_cell.angle_gamma   90.00
#
_symmetry.space_group_name_H-M   'P 1'
#
loop_
_entity.id
_entity.type
_entity.pdbx_description
1 polymer ?
#
loop_
_entity_poly.entity_id
_entity_poly.type
_entity_poly.pdbx_seq_one_letter_code
_entity_poly.pdbx_strand_id
1 'polypeptide(L)'
;MQLPPELDFLNQFFIDPSIALRQADWLLSDFDDNYWAYSFGFKKPKIIDWNVEMDDGSRLIDPKNRELLDGLKYFITGVTNSTSQTVTRTSATSTRVYDFNRALHIVDFLLLNAKNFQLAKHGLAGLGRDALKLTLAELCSNRSTAEAVYGWSKRLSLYCLNLTLQTSASDIDSALKEFPDLNKISSDQIENNTLEIPLEIIPRVRAALYVNDIYRRSEKGYTPNSVKISNLIYRNTLKGRLEIKPTADILSTRTCDYFTRELLPITVTTGNQESIAMADFYQFRRTLYSLGTLHELGLPAPSVEDLDATRKLLLETGKLGRFRTLPSKVVFGAVRNAIEFHIKHGKSLIDGICKVALHCKLKGISTSELTDDVVRKIIGEDLRKLGVEGLGLSRRVIGTAHLEPIKGSTSEYYSDLRANKGLLELIKVYFGSTQIIVGALMGRRVGELKDLHASNCLDVSEQWLVFLNRKSSRNLFGIRQTEVRPIEPIAVKMIKSLVRMQKILKRLGYIDELTTLFSSPSISGDLSLANANSYNYNQNLDFFCDYFETETNEDGKRYYIRQHQLRRFFALLFFYSSSFGGLETLQWMLGHTDAEHVWHYITEAIDGATLAGAKVQYVAEALHSGDIESFESLAALVTARYGTENFTLADTNELEEYLADLMEEGAITIEPEFFEDGDGQRFKVIAKVIGVDA
;
A
#
# COMPACT_ATOMS: atom_id res chain seq x y z
N MET A 1 37.13 6.03 -30.89
CA MET A 1 36.93 7.34 -31.53
C MET A 1 36.71 8.35 -30.42
N GLN A 2 37.56 9.37 -30.30
CA GLN A 2 37.22 10.50 -29.42
C GLN A 2 36.20 11.35 -30.16
N LEU A 3 35.03 11.53 -29.55
CA LEU A 3 34.01 12.43 -30.06
C LEU A 3 34.49 13.89 -29.95
N PRO A 4 33.96 14.80 -30.78
CA PRO A 4 34.19 16.23 -30.64
C PRO A 4 33.83 16.74 -29.22
N PRO A 5 34.49 17.79 -28.70
CA PRO A 5 34.24 18.32 -27.36
C PRO A 5 32.78 18.71 -27.09
N GLU A 6 32.05 19.16 -28.11
CA GLU A 6 30.63 19.50 -28.00
C GLU A 6 29.73 18.27 -27.78
N LEU A 7 30.24 17.08 -28.10
CA LEU A 7 29.58 15.79 -27.95
C LEU A 7 30.19 14.96 -26.80
N ASP A 8 31.05 15.53 -25.96
CA ASP A 8 31.67 14.79 -24.85
C ASP A 8 30.65 14.26 -23.83
N PHE A 9 29.47 14.89 -23.72
CA PHE A 9 28.37 14.35 -22.92
C PHE A 9 27.90 12.97 -23.44
N LEU A 10 28.09 12.69 -24.74
CA LEU A 10 27.79 11.40 -25.35
C LEU A 10 28.83 10.31 -25.02
N ASN A 11 30.02 10.63 -24.51
CA ASN A 11 31.00 9.61 -24.09
C ASN A 11 30.44 8.70 -22.98
N GLN A 12 29.49 9.20 -22.19
CA GLN A 12 28.75 8.42 -21.18
C GLN A 12 27.92 7.28 -21.81
N PHE A 13 27.66 7.34 -23.12
CA PHE A 13 26.83 6.42 -23.89
C PHE A 13 27.66 5.33 -24.59
N PHE A 14 28.99 5.45 -24.57
CA PHE A 14 29.93 4.49 -25.19
C PHE A 14 30.74 3.70 -24.16
N ILE A 15 30.34 3.73 -22.88
CA ILE A 15 30.95 2.91 -21.84
C ILE A 15 30.53 1.46 -22.07
N ASP A 16 31.50 0.56 -22.11
CA ASP A 16 31.26 -0.87 -22.23
C ASP A 16 30.28 -1.36 -21.13
N PRO A 17 29.25 -2.16 -21.46
CA PRO A 17 28.27 -2.63 -20.48
C PRO A 17 28.90 -3.31 -19.26
N SER A 18 30.02 -4.02 -19.43
CA SER A 18 30.73 -4.66 -18.31
C SER A 18 31.30 -3.65 -17.31
N ILE A 19 31.73 -2.47 -17.78
CA ILE A 19 32.23 -1.38 -16.94
C ILE A 19 31.06 -0.63 -16.31
N ALA A 20 30.02 -0.34 -17.09
CA ALA A 20 28.86 0.41 -16.63
C ALA A 20 28.12 -0.31 -15.49
N LEU A 21 27.96 -1.64 -15.58
CA LEU A 21 27.27 -2.41 -14.55
C LEU A 21 28.04 -2.53 -13.24
N ARG A 22 29.38 -2.42 -13.27
CA ARG A 22 30.22 -2.37 -12.07
C ARG A 22 30.10 -1.05 -11.30
N GLN A 23 29.65 0.03 -11.95
CA GLN A 23 29.58 1.37 -11.39
C GLN A 23 28.14 1.75 -10.97
N ALA A 24 27.41 0.82 -10.36
CA ALA A 24 26.06 1.08 -9.87
C ALA A 24 26.06 2.17 -8.79
N ASP A 25 25.22 3.21 -8.94
CA ASP A 25 25.19 4.40 -8.08
C ASP A 25 24.82 4.10 -6.61
N TRP A 26 24.09 3.01 -6.39
CA TRP A 26 23.69 2.54 -5.07
C TRP A 26 24.74 1.67 -4.38
N LEU A 27 25.75 1.18 -5.12
CA LEU A 27 26.82 0.34 -4.61
C LEU A 27 27.96 1.24 -4.10
N LEU A 28 28.25 1.17 -2.80
CA LEU A 28 29.23 2.03 -2.13
C LEU A 28 30.60 1.38 -2.01
N SER A 29 30.66 0.05 -2.06
CA SER A 29 31.89 -0.75 -2.05
C SER A 29 32.39 -1.02 -3.47
N ASP A 30 33.56 -1.64 -3.61
CA ASP A 30 33.99 -2.15 -4.91
C ASP A 30 33.06 -3.29 -5.37
N PHE A 31 32.86 -3.40 -6.68
CA PHE A 31 32.14 -4.52 -7.28
C PHE A 31 32.80 -5.86 -6.94
N ASP A 32 34.13 -5.90 -6.92
CA ASP A 32 34.87 -7.15 -6.69
C ASP A 32 34.94 -7.55 -5.21
N ASP A 33 34.53 -6.67 -4.28
CA ASP A 33 34.54 -6.96 -2.84
C ASP A 33 33.64 -8.14 -2.46
N ASN A 34 34.06 -8.89 -1.44
CA ASN A 34 33.27 -9.99 -0.85
C ASN A 34 32.07 -9.48 -0.04
N TYR A 35 32.12 -8.21 0.38
CA TYR A 35 31.06 -7.54 1.12
C TYR A 35 30.61 -6.31 0.36
N TRP A 36 29.35 -6.31 -0.09
CA TRP A 36 28.78 -5.16 -0.75
C TRP A 36 28.08 -4.23 0.24
N ALA A 37 28.63 -3.04 0.42
CA ALA A 37 27.94 -1.96 1.10
C ALA A 37 27.04 -1.22 0.10
N TYR A 38 25.75 -1.06 0.40
CA TYR A 38 24.81 -0.39 -0.51
C TYR A 38 23.85 0.58 0.19
N SER A 39 23.42 1.61 -0.54
CA SER A 39 22.41 2.56 -0.06
C SER A 39 21.59 3.15 -1.21
N PHE A 40 20.27 3.11 -1.06
CA PHE A 40 19.32 3.84 -1.92
C PHE A 40 18.83 5.13 -1.24
N GLY A 41 19.70 5.79 -0.46
CA GLY A 41 19.34 6.92 0.40
C GLY A 41 18.84 6.49 1.80
N PHE A 42 19.30 5.33 2.29
CA PHE A 42 18.99 4.88 3.64
C PHE A 42 19.77 5.68 4.69
N LYS A 43 19.21 5.84 5.90
CA LYS A 43 19.93 6.46 7.04
C LYS A 43 21.23 5.74 7.38
N LYS A 44 21.25 4.42 7.22
CA LYS A 44 22.44 3.57 7.38
C LYS A 44 22.56 2.67 6.15
N PRO A 45 23.74 2.58 5.53
CA PRO A 45 24.01 1.59 4.49
C PRO A 45 23.72 0.18 4.98
N LYS A 46 23.32 -0.68 4.05
CA LYS A 46 23.12 -2.12 4.29
C LYS A 46 24.27 -2.90 3.66
N ILE A 47 24.42 -4.16 4.08
CA ILE A 47 25.50 -5.03 3.63
C ILE A 47 24.90 -6.28 2.98
N ILE A 48 25.45 -6.68 1.84
CA ILE A 48 25.35 -8.03 1.29
C ILE A 48 26.68 -8.71 1.54
N ASP A 49 26.64 -9.94 2.00
CA ASP A 49 27.82 -10.75 2.25
C ASP A 49 27.75 -11.98 1.35
N TRP A 50 28.70 -12.05 0.42
CA TRP A 50 28.78 -13.09 -0.59
C TRP A 50 29.39 -14.39 -0.05
N ASN A 51 29.85 -14.42 1.21
CA ASN A 51 30.42 -15.59 1.85
C ASN A 51 29.32 -16.60 2.25
N VAL A 52 28.68 -17.18 1.24
CA VAL A 52 27.63 -18.20 1.36
C VAL A 52 28.23 -19.59 1.12
N GLU A 53 27.91 -20.54 2.00
CA GLU A 53 28.30 -21.95 1.84
C GLU A 53 27.39 -22.64 0.82
N MET A 54 28.01 -23.32 -0.16
CA MET A 54 27.37 -24.09 -1.23
C MET A 54 27.15 -25.55 -0.81
N ASP A 55 26.43 -26.32 -1.63
CA ASP A 55 26.06 -27.71 -1.36
C ASP A 55 27.25 -28.69 -1.38
N ASP A 56 28.34 -28.34 -2.06
CA ASP A 56 29.59 -29.10 -2.08
C ASP A 56 30.57 -28.73 -0.95
N GLY A 57 30.15 -27.85 -0.02
CA GLY A 57 30.96 -27.34 1.09
C GLY A 57 31.94 -26.22 0.74
N SER A 58 32.04 -25.83 -0.54
CA SER A 58 32.77 -24.64 -0.95
C SER A 58 32.00 -23.36 -0.60
N ARG A 59 32.68 -22.21 -0.61
CA ARG A 59 32.06 -20.90 -0.44
C ARG A 59 31.88 -20.23 -1.79
N LEU A 60 30.84 -19.44 -1.95
CA LEU A 60 30.56 -18.69 -3.18
C LEU A 60 31.69 -17.71 -3.55
N ILE A 61 32.46 -17.25 -2.57
CA ILE A 61 33.68 -16.42 -2.76
C ILE A 61 34.93 -17.21 -3.16
N ASP A 62 34.89 -18.56 -3.11
CA ASP A 62 36.06 -19.37 -3.47
C ASP A 62 36.33 -19.27 -4.98
N PRO A 63 37.61 -19.34 -5.42
CA PRO A 63 37.97 -19.17 -6.83
C PRO A 63 37.23 -20.10 -7.80
N LYS A 64 36.87 -21.32 -7.36
CA LYS A 64 36.10 -22.28 -8.15
C LYS A 64 34.73 -21.75 -8.56
N ASN A 65 34.12 -20.90 -7.73
CA ASN A 65 32.77 -20.38 -7.92
C ASN A 65 32.77 -18.97 -8.54
N ARG A 66 33.92 -18.49 -9.05
CA ARG A 66 34.08 -17.12 -9.52
C ARG A 66 33.08 -16.73 -10.61
N GLU A 67 32.86 -17.60 -11.60
CA GLU A 67 31.90 -17.34 -12.68
C GLU A 67 30.46 -17.23 -12.16
N LEU A 68 30.07 -18.07 -11.20
CA LEU A 68 28.76 -18.00 -10.56
C LEU A 68 28.61 -16.72 -9.74
N LEU A 69 29.62 -16.35 -8.94
CA LEU A 69 29.63 -15.12 -8.16
C LEU A 69 29.50 -13.89 -9.06
N ASP A 70 30.33 -13.79 -10.10
CA ASP A 70 30.31 -12.67 -11.04
C ASP A 70 28.96 -12.63 -11.77
N GLY A 71 28.43 -13.77 -12.22
CA GLY A 71 27.11 -13.87 -12.84
C GLY A 71 25.98 -13.35 -11.93
N LEU A 72 25.97 -13.70 -10.65
CA LEU A 72 24.99 -13.20 -9.69
C LEU A 72 25.15 -11.70 -9.40
N LYS A 73 26.38 -11.22 -9.29
CA LYS A 73 26.69 -9.79 -9.09
C LYS A 73 26.19 -8.95 -10.28
N TYR A 74 26.56 -9.35 -11.51
CA TYR A 74 26.13 -8.67 -12.72
C TYR A 74 24.63 -8.75 -12.95
N PHE A 75 23.99 -9.86 -12.59
CA PHE A 75 22.54 -10.00 -12.64
C PHE A 75 21.84 -8.94 -11.78
N ILE A 76 22.28 -8.78 -10.51
CA ILE A 76 21.69 -7.78 -9.60
C ILE A 76 21.88 -6.37 -10.15
N THR A 77 23.10 -6.02 -10.58
CA THR A 77 23.38 -4.69 -11.14
C THR A 77 22.59 -4.45 -12.44
N GLY A 78 22.49 -5.45 -13.31
CA GLY A 78 21.78 -5.38 -14.59
C GLY A 78 20.26 -5.21 -14.45
N VAL A 79 19.64 -5.84 -13.45
CA VAL A 79 18.23 -5.64 -13.14
C VAL A 79 17.96 -4.19 -12.72
N THR A 80 18.86 -3.61 -11.92
CA THR A 80 18.70 -2.24 -11.41
C THR A 80 19.09 -1.16 -12.43
N ASN A 81 19.95 -1.52 -13.39
CA ASN A 81 20.48 -0.67 -14.44
C ASN A 81 20.03 -1.25 -15.78
N SER A 82 18.78 -0.97 -16.18
CA SER A 82 18.21 -1.48 -17.43
C SER A 82 19.13 -1.21 -18.64
N THR A 83 19.79 -2.26 -19.14
CA THR A 83 20.67 -2.23 -20.34
C THR A 83 19.91 -1.84 -21.62
N SER A 84 18.57 -1.94 -21.64
CA SER A 84 17.73 -1.46 -22.75
C SER A 84 17.56 0.07 -22.80
N GLN A 85 18.16 0.80 -21.86
CA GLN A 85 18.10 2.27 -21.80
C GLN A 85 19.52 2.82 -21.74
N THR A 86 20.15 2.92 -22.91
CA THR A 86 21.51 3.45 -23.14
C THR A 86 21.65 4.96 -22.90
N VAL A 87 20.82 5.52 -21.99
CA VAL A 87 20.99 6.73 -21.14
C VAL A 87 19.65 7.45 -21.02
N THR A 88 18.94 7.21 -19.91
CA THR A 88 18.54 8.26 -18.96
C THR A 88 17.78 7.59 -17.80
N ARG A 89 18.24 7.89 -16.58
CA ARG A 89 17.79 7.34 -15.30
C ARG A 89 16.34 7.76 -14.98
N THR A 90 15.35 7.22 -15.68
CA THR A 90 13.97 7.74 -15.67
C THR A 90 13.09 7.20 -14.54
N SER A 91 13.45 6.09 -13.89
CA SER A 91 12.62 5.47 -12.84
C SER A 91 12.93 6.01 -11.44
N ALA A 92 11.87 6.22 -10.64
CA ALA A 92 12.01 6.68 -9.26
C ALA A 92 12.85 5.69 -8.43
N THR A 93 13.63 6.20 -7.47
CA THR A 93 14.47 5.38 -6.57
C THR A 93 13.69 4.27 -5.88
N SER A 94 12.42 4.48 -5.54
CA SER A 94 11.55 3.44 -4.99
C SER A 94 11.38 2.24 -5.92
N THR A 95 11.24 2.46 -7.23
CA THR A 95 11.09 1.40 -8.23
C THR A 95 12.36 0.56 -8.32
N ARG A 96 13.53 1.21 -8.36
CA ARG A 96 14.83 0.52 -8.35
C ARG A 96 15.03 -0.35 -7.11
N VAL A 97 14.58 0.12 -5.94
CA VAL A 97 14.59 -0.68 -4.71
C VAL A 97 13.71 -1.93 -4.84
N TYR A 98 12.54 -1.85 -5.49
CA TYR A 98 11.71 -3.03 -5.74
C TYR A 98 12.39 -4.04 -6.68
N ASP A 99 12.99 -3.56 -7.77
CA ASP A 99 13.68 -4.42 -8.74
C ASP A 99 14.92 -5.08 -8.12
N PHE A 100 15.73 -4.33 -7.36
CA PHE A 100 16.84 -4.84 -6.57
C PHE A 100 16.40 -5.94 -5.59
N ASN A 101 15.33 -5.69 -4.82
CA ASN A 101 14.82 -6.68 -3.88
C ASN A 101 14.30 -7.94 -4.59
N ARG A 102 13.70 -7.79 -5.77
CA ARG A 102 13.21 -8.92 -6.57
C ARG A 102 14.35 -9.77 -7.11
N ALA A 103 15.43 -9.14 -7.58
CA ALA A 103 16.65 -9.83 -7.96
C ALA A 103 17.22 -10.62 -6.78
N LEU A 104 17.31 -10.01 -5.59
CA LEU A 104 17.77 -10.71 -4.38
C LEU A 104 16.90 -11.90 -4.00
N HIS A 105 15.56 -11.81 -4.14
CA HIS A 105 14.69 -12.95 -3.88
C HIS A 105 14.93 -14.11 -4.85
N ILE A 106 15.17 -13.81 -6.13
CA ILE A 106 15.53 -14.83 -7.12
C ILE A 106 16.87 -15.47 -6.74
N VAL A 107 17.89 -14.67 -6.40
CA VAL A 107 19.19 -15.18 -5.99
C VAL A 107 19.09 -16.04 -4.73
N ASP A 108 18.37 -15.59 -3.71
CA ASP A 108 18.17 -16.37 -2.48
C ASP A 108 17.41 -17.66 -2.76
N PHE A 109 16.40 -17.64 -3.64
CA PHE A 109 15.69 -18.87 -4.04
C PHE A 109 16.62 -19.86 -4.75
N LEU A 110 17.47 -19.38 -5.65
CA LEU A 110 18.47 -20.20 -6.34
C LEU A 110 19.46 -20.80 -5.34
N LEU A 111 19.97 -20.01 -4.39
CA LEU A 111 20.90 -20.46 -3.34
C LEU A 111 20.25 -21.49 -2.40
N LEU A 112 19.00 -21.29 -2.00
CA LEU A 112 18.27 -22.25 -1.15
C LEU A 112 18.03 -23.60 -1.84
N ASN A 113 17.97 -23.59 -3.17
CA ASN A 113 17.79 -24.78 -4.01
C ASN A 113 19.08 -25.17 -4.75
N ALA A 114 20.24 -24.67 -4.31
CA ALA A 114 21.51 -24.85 -5.00
C ALA A 114 21.84 -26.32 -5.29
N LYS A 115 21.53 -27.22 -4.34
CA LYS A 115 21.68 -28.67 -4.48
C LYS A 115 20.80 -29.26 -5.60
N ASN A 116 19.55 -28.82 -5.71
CA ASN A 116 18.61 -29.31 -6.71
C ASN A 116 18.99 -28.81 -8.11
N PHE A 117 19.46 -27.57 -8.19
CA PHE A 117 19.92 -26.95 -9.44
C PHE A 117 21.39 -27.25 -9.78
N GLN A 118 22.11 -27.92 -8.89
CA GLN A 118 23.54 -28.24 -9.03
C GLN A 118 24.40 -27.00 -9.36
N LEU A 119 24.12 -25.87 -8.69
CA LEU A 119 24.73 -24.58 -9.01
C LEU A 119 26.25 -24.58 -8.86
N ALA A 120 26.80 -25.29 -7.86
CA ALA A 120 28.24 -25.38 -7.67
C ALA A 120 28.97 -26.12 -8.82
N LYS A 121 28.24 -26.94 -9.60
CA LYS A 121 28.79 -27.73 -10.70
C LYS A 121 28.54 -27.10 -12.06
N HIS A 122 27.35 -26.56 -12.29
CA HIS A 122 26.91 -26.09 -13.60
C HIS A 122 26.69 -24.58 -13.69
N GLY A 123 26.81 -23.85 -12.57
CA GLY A 123 26.60 -22.41 -12.50
C GLY A 123 25.19 -22.00 -12.96
N LEU A 124 25.06 -20.76 -13.45
CA LEU A 124 23.80 -20.25 -13.99
C LEU A 124 23.47 -20.84 -15.37
N ALA A 125 24.46 -21.30 -16.13
CA ALA A 125 24.26 -21.96 -17.42
C ALA A 125 23.51 -23.29 -17.30
N GLY A 126 23.59 -23.97 -16.15
CA GLY A 126 22.86 -25.19 -15.86
C GLY A 126 21.35 -25.02 -15.64
N LEU A 127 20.85 -23.79 -15.55
CA LEU A 127 19.42 -23.52 -15.35
C LEU A 127 18.64 -23.73 -16.66
N GLY A 128 18.25 -24.97 -16.93
CA GLY A 128 17.40 -25.30 -18.07
C GLY A 128 15.95 -24.83 -17.90
N ARG A 129 15.14 -25.08 -18.94
CA ARG A 129 13.71 -24.71 -19.00
C ARG A 129 12.92 -25.03 -17.73
N ASP A 130 13.04 -26.25 -17.22
CA ASP A 130 12.21 -26.71 -16.09
C ASP A 130 12.63 -26.04 -14.78
N ALA A 131 13.93 -25.79 -14.58
CA ALA A 131 14.44 -25.07 -13.41
C ALA A 131 13.95 -23.61 -13.40
N LEU A 132 13.96 -22.94 -14.55
CA LEU A 132 13.45 -21.57 -14.69
C LEU A 132 11.93 -21.49 -14.47
N LYS A 133 11.17 -22.43 -15.06
CA LYS A 133 9.71 -22.51 -14.86
C LYS A 133 9.36 -22.80 -13.40
N LEU A 134 10.06 -23.73 -12.75
CA LEU A 134 9.88 -24.03 -11.34
C LEU A 134 10.17 -22.81 -10.47
N THR A 135 11.28 -22.13 -10.73
CA THR A 135 11.65 -20.90 -10.02
C THR A 135 10.54 -19.85 -10.14
N LEU A 136 10.05 -19.60 -11.35
CA LEU A 136 8.97 -18.63 -11.55
C LEU A 136 7.66 -19.08 -10.89
N ALA A 137 7.31 -20.37 -10.98
CA ALA A 137 6.10 -20.92 -10.37
C ALA A 137 6.12 -20.81 -8.84
N GLU A 138 7.23 -21.16 -8.20
CA GLU A 138 7.37 -21.11 -6.73
C GLU A 138 7.40 -19.66 -6.22
N LEU A 139 8.11 -18.76 -6.89
CA LEU A 139 8.11 -17.34 -6.52
C LEU A 139 6.72 -16.69 -6.61
N CYS A 140 5.83 -17.29 -7.40
CA CYS A 140 4.48 -16.81 -7.63
C CYS A 140 3.39 -17.62 -6.91
N SER A 141 3.77 -18.69 -6.20
CA SER A 141 2.83 -19.62 -5.56
C SER A 141 2.09 -18.99 -4.38
N ASN A 142 2.74 -18.06 -3.66
CA ASN A 142 2.18 -17.39 -2.50
C ASN A 142 2.41 -15.87 -2.55
N ARG A 143 1.42 -15.09 -2.11
CA ARG A 143 1.55 -13.63 -1.97
C ARG A 143 2.64 -13.21 -0.98
N SER A 144 2.85 -14.00 0.06
CA SER A 144 3.89 -13.77 1.05
C SER A 144 5.23 -14.23 0.50
N THR A 145 6.14 -13.28 0.24
CA THR A 145 7.53 -13.58 -0.12
C THR A 145 8.21 -14.45 0.95
N ALA A 146 7.82 -14.30 2.22
CA ALA A 146 8.30 -15.17 3.31
C ALA A 146 7.99 -16.65 3.04
N GLU A 147 6.83 -16.96 2.46
CA GLU A 147 6.44 -18.32 2.11
C GLU A 147 6.96 -18.72 0.74
N ALA A 148 6.72 -17.92 -0.30
CA ALA A 148 7.09 -18.25 -1.68
C ALA A 148 8.60 -18.47 -1.89
N VAL A 149 9.45 -17.59 -1.32
CA VAL A 149 10.90 -17.68 -1.49
C VAL A 149 11.51 -18.63 -0.45
N TYR A 150 11.06 -18.54 0.79
CA TYR A 150 11.79 -19.10 1.93
C TYR A 150 11.09 -20.31 2.57
N GLY A 151 9.81 -20.56 2.29
CA GLY A 151 9.02 -21.60 2.96
C GLY A 151 8.98 -21.39 4.48
N TRP A 152 8.76 -20.15 4.90
CA TRP A 152 8.94 -19.70 6.28
C TRP A 152 8.19 -20.54 7.30
N SER A 153 6.89 -20.78 7.11
CA SER A 153 6.08 -21.49 8.10
C SER A 153 6.55 -22.94 8.32
N LYS A 154 6.89 -23.64 7.23
CA LYS A 154 7.42 -25.01 7.28
C LYS A 154 8.79 -25.08 7.98
N ARG A 155 9.73 -24.22 7.59
CA ARG A 155 11.08 -24.20 8.18
C ARG A 155 11.07 -23.73 9.62
N LEU A 156 10.20 -22.77 9.97
CA LEU A 156 9.98 -22.33 11.34
C LEU A 156 9.44 -23.47 12.21
N SER A 157 8.47 -24.23 11.70
CA SER A 157 7.92 -25.39 12.41
C SER A 157 9.00 -26.43 12.71
N LEU A 158 9.80 -26.80 11.70
CA LEU A 158 10.93 -27.72 11.86
C LEU A 158 11.98 -27.20 12.83
N TYR A 159 12.34 -25.91 12.75
CA TYR A 159 13.27 -25.28 13.68
C TYR A 159 12.77 -25.35 15.12
N CYS A 160 11.51 -24.98 15.36
CA CYS A 160 10.89 -25.01 16.68
C CYS A 160 10.87 -26.42 17.29
N LEU A 161 10.49 -27.43 16.49
CA LEU A 161 10.49 -28.83 16.93
C LEU A 161 11.91 -29.32 17.27
N ASN A 162 12.88 -29.06 16.40
CA ASN A 162 14.28 -29.43 16.64
C ASN A 162 14.86 -28.73 17.87
N LEU A 163 14.60 -27.44 18.05
CA LEU A 163 15.05 -26.69 19.23
C LEU A 163 14.46 -27.27 20.51
N THR A 164 13.19 -27.66 20.48
CA THR A 164 12.51 -28.29 21.63
C THR A 164 13.13 -29.64 21.97
N LEU A 165 13.52 -30.44 20.96
CA LEU A 165 14.21 -31.72 21.17
C LEU A 165 15.64 -31.55 21.71
N GLN A 166 16.33 -30.47 21.36
CA GLN A 166 17.69 -30.18 21.81
C GLN A 166 17.75 -29.51 23.20
N THR A 167 16.65 -28.90 23.64
CA THR A 167 16.57 -28.22 24.93
C THR A 167 16.25 -29.22 26.05
N SER A 168 16.91 -29.09 27.21
CA SER A 168 16.66 -29.98 28.35
C SER A 168 15.21 -29.90 28.82
N ALA A 169 14.61 -31.06 29.12
CA ALA A 169 13.26 -31.13 29.67
C ALA A 169 13.15 -30.44 31.05
N SER A 170 14.19 -30.49 31.87
CA SER A 170 14.23 -29.79 33.18
C SER A 170 14.09 -28.28 33.04
N ASP A 171 14.69 -27.72 32.00
CA ASP A 171 14.78 -26.27 31.79
C ASP A 171 13.46 -25.76 31.20
N ILE A 172 12.86 -26.55 30.30
CA ILE A 172 11.50 -26.32 29.80
C ILE A 172 10.50 -26.29 30.96
N ASP A 173 10.51 -27.30 31.84
CA ASP A 173 9.57 -27.37 32.96
C ASP A 173 9.80 -26.22 33.96
N SER A 174 11.05 -25.80 34.15
CA SER A 174 11.39 -24.65 34.99
C SER A 174 10.87 -23.35 34.39
N ALA A 175 11.05 -23.13 33.08
CA ALA A 175 10.53 -21.95 32.39
C ALA A 175 8.99 -21.88 32.41
N LEU A 176 8.30 -23.02 32.28
CA LEU A 176 6.83 -23.08 32.37
C LEU A 176 6.31 -22.73 33.77
N LYS A 177 7.09 -23.03 34.83
CA LYS A 177 6.76 -22.64 36.20
C LYS A 177 7.06 -21.17 36.48
N GLU A 178 8.19 -20.68 35.98
CA GLU A 178 8.60 -19.27 36.12
C GLU A 178 7.64 -18.34 35.38
N PHE A 179 7.20 -18.74 34.18
CA PHE A 179 6.33 -17.93 33.33
C PHE A 179 5.09 -18.70 32.85
N PRO A 180 4.02 -18.77 33.68
CA PRO A 180 2.81 -19.53 33.37
C PRO A 180 2.08 -19.13 32.08
N ASP A 181 2.26 -17.89 31.61
CA ASP A 181 1.63 -17.38 30.38
C ASP A 181 2.10 -18.13 29.12
N LEU A 182 3.23 -18.85 29.17
CA LEU A 182 3.65 -19.74 28.08
C LEU A 182 2.61 -20.83 27.79
N ASN A 183 1.86 -21.27 28.80
CA ASN A 183 0.81 -22.27 28.66
C ASN A 183 -0.51 -21.71 28.11
N LYS A 184 -0.71 -20.38 28.12
CA LYS A 184 -1.98 -19.78 27.71
C LYS A 184 -2.03 -19.65 26.19
N ILE A 185 -2.92 -20.40 25.56
CA ILE A 185 -3.21 -20.29 24.13
C ILE A 185 -4.63 -19.76 23.98
N SER A 186 -4.81 -18.64 23.28
CA SER A 186 -6.14 -18.09 23.02
C SER A 186 -6.80 -18.76 21.80
N SER A 187 -8.12 -18.72 21.71
CA SER A 187 -8.87 -19.23 20.56
C SER A 187 -8.41 -18.58 19.24
N ASP A 188 -8.18 -17.27 19.24
CA ASP A 188 -7.63 -16.55 18.08
C ASP A 188 -6.27 -17.10 17.61
N GLN A 189 -5.41 -17.53 18.53
CA GLN A 189 -4.09 -18.07 18.19
C GLN A 189 -4.22 -19.43 17.51
N ILE A 190 -5.22 -20.22 17.91
CA ILE A 190 -5.53 -21.53 17.32
C ILE A 190 -6.11 -21.33 15.91
N GLU A 191 -7.10 -20.44 15.77
CA GLU A 191 -7.76 -20.17 14.50
C GLU A 191 -6.82 -19.62 13.43
N ASN A 192 -5.84 -18.79 13.84
CA ASN A 192 -4.86 -18.18 12.93
C ASN A 192 -3.53 -18.96 12.87
N ASN A 193 -3.47 -20.17 13.43
CA ASN A 193 -2.24 -20.96 13.41
C ASN A 193 -1.92 -21.44 11.98
N THR A 194 -0.73 -21.08 11.52
CA THR A 194 -0.19 -21.49 10.20
C THR A 194 0.95 -22.50 10.32
N LEU A 195 1.33 -22.87 11.55
CA LEU A 195 2.45 -23.77 11.81
C LEU A 195 2.01 -25.22 11.92
N GLU A 196 2.82 -26.10 11.34
CA GLU A 196 2.68 -27.56 11.40
C GLU A 196 3.24 -28.10 12.73
N ILE A 197 2.73 -27.59 13.85
CA ILE A 197 3.11 -28.01 15.21
C ILE A 197 1.84 -28.44 15.95
N PRO A 198 1.81 -29.65 16.56
CA PRO A 198 0.70 -30.09 17.40
C PRO A 198 0.46 -29.12 18.57
N LEU A 199 -0.81 -28.77 18.82
CA LEU A 199 -1.19 -27.75 19.81
C LEU A 199 -0.73 -28.11 21.22
N GLU A 200 -0.67 -29.40 21.53
CA GLU A 200 -0.25 -29.94 22.83
C GLU A 200 1.23 -29.65 23.12
N ILE A 201 2.04 -29.47 22.06
CA ILE A 201 3.49 -29.27 22.15
C ILE A 201 3.83 -27.77 22.18
N ILE A 202 2.90 -26.89 21.78
CA ILE A 202 3.12 -25.43 21.71
C ILE A 202 3.66 -24.83 23.02
N PRO A 203 3.15 -25.15 24.22
CA PRO A 203 3.72 -24.60 25.45
C PRO A 203 5.20 -24.96 25.66
N ARG A 204 5.58 -26.20 25.34
CA ARG A 204 6.97 -26.67 25.43
C ARG A 204 7.86 -25.99 24.39
N VAL A 205 7.34 -25.77 23.17
CA VAL A 205 8.03 -25.00 22.13
C VAL A 205 8.27 -23.55 22.57
N ARG A 206 7.24 -22.90 23.14
CA ARG A 206 7.37 -21.55 23.68
C ARG A 206 8.43 -21.50 24.78
N ALA A 207 8.39 -22.44 25.72
CA ALA A 207 9.42 -22.54 26.76
C ALA A 207 10.83 -22.75 26.18
N ALA A 208 11.00 -23.62 25.18
CA ALA A 208 12.30 -23.82 24.52
C ALA A 208 12.81 -22.54 23.83
N LEU A 209 11.93 -21.76 23.18
CA LEU A 209 12.28 -20.46 22.60
C LEU A 209 12.69 -19.44 23.68
N TYR A 210 12.07 -19.50 24.87
CA TYR A 210 12.43 -18.66 26.02
C TYR A 210 13.79 -19.00 26.59
N VAL A 211 14.04 -20.29 26.88
CA VAL A 211 15.31 -20.78 27.43
C VAL A 211 16.50 -20.43 26.52
N ASN A 212 16.30 -20.46 25.19
CA ASN A 212 17.35 -20.17 24.20
C ASN A 212 17.45 -18.68 23.81
N ASP A 213 16.89 -17.74 24.58
CA ASP A 213 16.94 -16.28 24.34
C ASP A 213 16.46 -15.87 22.92
N ILE A 214 15.50 -16.60 22.36
CA ILE A 214 14.93 -16.29 21.04
C ILE A 214 13.85 -15.21 21.14
N TYR A 215 13.18 -15.10 22.28
CA TYR A 215 12.15 -14.09 22.49
C TYR A 215 12.71 -12.67 22.59
N ARG A 216 11.89 -11.71 22.18
CA ARG A 216 12.02 -10.30 22.56
C ARG A 216 10.83 -9.93 23.44
N ARG A 217 11.11 -9.22 24.53
CA ARG A 217 10.07 -8.64 25.38
C ARG A 217 9.53 -7.35 24.78
N SER A 218 8.22 -7.18 24.81
CA SER A 218 7.52 -5.95 24.46
C SER A 218 6.44 -5.65 25.50
N GLU A 219 5.79 -4.49 25.37
CA GLU A 219 4.61 -4.11 26.16
C GLU A 219 3.46 -5.11 26.05
N LYS A 220 3.40 -5.87 24.95
CA LYS A 220 2.33 -6.82 24.64
C LYS A 220 2.59 -8.22 25.19
N GLY A 221 3.80 -8.47 25.70
CA GLY A 221 4.29 -9.79 26.09
C GLY A 221 5.54 -10.20 25.31
N TYR A 222 5.78 -11.50 25.22
CA TYR A 222 6.96 -12.06 24.55
C TYR A 222 6.63 -12.47 23.11
N THR A 223 7.45 -12.03 22.17
CA THR A 223 7.28 -12.28 20.74
C THR A 223 8.58 -12.83 20.16
N PRO A 224 8.56 -13.93 19.39
CA PRO A 224 9.79 -14.50 18.83
C PRO A 224 10.53 -13.49 17.95
N ASN A 225 11.85 -13.37 18.10
CA ASN A 225 12.65 -12.50 17.26
C ASN A 225 12.87 -13.13 15.89
N SER A 226 12.04 -12.77 14.91
CA SER A 226 12.08 -13.38 13.57
C SER A 226 13.40 -13.13 12.82
N VAL A 227 14.16 -12.07 13.14
CA VAL A 227 15.48 -11.83 12.54
C VAL A 227 16.52 -12.80 13.11
N LYS A 228 16.54 -13.02 14.44
CA LYS A 228 17.41 -14.03 15.05
C LYS A 228 17.14 -15.40 14.44
N ILE A 229 15.87 -15.80 14.33
CA ILE A 229 15.48 -17.09 13.75
C ILE A 229 15.84 -17.15 12.26
N SER A 230 15.58 -16.10 11.49
CA SER A 230 15.92 -16.06 10.07
C SER A 230 17.42 -16.20 9.83
N ASN A 231 18.25 -15.61 10.70
CA ASN A 231 19.70 -15.75 10.62
C ASN A 231 20.16 -17.21 10.82
N LEU A 232 19.49 -17.95 11.72
CA LEU A 232 19.78 -19.36 11.99
C LEU A 232 19.30 -20.27 10.85
N ILE A 233 18.08 -20.06 10.34
CA ILE A 233 17.46 -20.93 9.33
C ILE A 233 18.03 -20.67 7.92
N TYR A 234 18.30 -19.41 7.58
CA TYR A 234 18.66 -18.98 6.23
C TYR A 234 20.11 -18.51 6.10
N ARG A 235 21.02 -18.97 6.97
CA ARG A 235 22.44 -18.55 7.01
C ARG A 235 23.13 -18.47 5.63
N ASN A 236 22.74 -19.38 4.73
CA ASN A 236 23.27 -19.51 3.36
C ASN A 236 22.42 -18.74 2.33
N THR A 237 21.98 -17.53 2.67
CA THR A 237 21.26 -16.61 1.77
C THR A 237 21.83 -15.20 1.90
N LEU A 238 21.61 -14.35 0.90
CA LEU A 238 22.07 -12.97 0.90
C LEU A 238 21.14 -12.09 1.76
N LYS A 239 19.83 -12.16 1.51
CA LYS A 239 18.83 -11.28 2.11
C LYS A 239 18.00 -11.99 3.18
N GLY A 240 17.61 -13.23 2.93
CA GLY A 240 16.69 -14.01 3.76
C GLY A 240 17.07 -14.08 5.23
N ARG A 241 18.37 -14.15 5.53
CA ARG A 241 18.92 -14.23 6.90
C ARG A 241 18.79 -12.94 7.71
N LEU A 242 18.66 -11.79 7.05
CA LEU A 242 18.56 -10.46 7.69
C LEU A 242 17.13 -9.89 7.66
N GLU A 243 16.23 -10.52 6.93
CA GLU A 243 14.87 -10.03 6.70
C GLU A 243 13.95 -10.35 7.88
N ILE A 244 13.11 -9.37 8.26
CA ILE A 244 12.04 -9.59 9.23
C ILE A 244 10.94 -10.40 8.55
N LYS A 245 10.68 -11.60 9.06
CA LYS A 245 9.59 -12.47 8.61
C LYS A 245 8.35 -12.33 9.51
N PRO A 246 7.13 -12.62 8.99
CA PRO A 246 5.91 -12.59 9.78
C PRO A 246 6.02 -13.45 11.04
N THR A 247 5.64 -12.89 12.18
CA THR A 247 5.62 -13.63 13.45
C THR A 247 4.37 -14.50 13.51
N ALA A 248 4.54 -15.79 13.78
CA ALA A 248 3.43 -16.69 14.08
C ALA A 248 2.88 -16.37 15.49
N ASP A 249 1.64 -15.88 15.56
CA ASP A 249 1.04 -15.42 16.82
C ASP A 249 0.87 -16.55 17.84
N ILE A 250 0.68 -17.79 17.37
CA ILE A 250 0.66 -19.02 18.19
C ILE A 250 1.93 -19.20 19.04
N LEU A 251 3.07 -18.60 18.64
CA LEU A 251 4.32 -18.66 19.39
C LEU A 251 4.50 -17.47 20.34
N SER A 252 3.59 -16.50 20.35
CA SER A 252 3.69 -15.31 21.19
C SER A 252 2.88 -15.45 22.47
N THR A 253 3.32 -14.81 23.54
CA THR A 253 2.52 -14.66 24.77
C THR A 253 1.91 -13.27 24.81
N ARG A 254 0.64 -13.18 25.22
CA ARG A 254 -0.06 -11.91 25.42
C ARG A 254 -0.21 -11.66 26.91
N THR A 255 0.30 -10.52 27.38
CA THR A 255 0.15 -10.09 28.78
C THR A 255 -1.00 -9.11 28.99
N CYS A 256 -1.60 -8.61 27.91
CA CYS A 256 -2.73 -7.68 27.94
C CYS A 256 -3.56 -7.78 26.65
N ASP A 257 -4.80 -7.27 26.69
CA ASP A 257 -5.66 -7.13 25.51
C ASP A 257 -5.08 -6.09 24.55
N TYR A 258 -4.51 -6.54 23.44
CA TYR A 258 -4.00 -5.65 22.41
C TYR A 258 -5.04 -5.44 21.32
N PHE A 259 -5.54 -4.20 21.23
CA PHE A 259 -6.48 -3.80 20.18
C PHE A 259 -6.01 -2.52 19.47
N THR A 260 -6.27 -2.51 18.16
CA THR A 260 -6.09 -1.33 17.28
C THR A 260 -7.41 -0.78 16.75
N ARG A 261 -8.48 -1.56 16.88
CA ARG A 261 -9.87 -1.32 16.45
C ARG A 261 -10.81 -1.97 17.45
N GLU A 262 -12.03 -1.47 17.56
CA GLU A 262 -13.05 -2.06 18.44
C GLU A 262 -13.56 -3.38 17.88
N LEU A 263 -13.87 -3.40 16.58
CA LEU A 263 -14.45 -4.55 15.89
C LEU A 263 -13.55 -5.02 14.75
N LEU A 264 -13.80 -6.25 14.31
CA LEU A 264 -13.14 -6.78 13.13
C LEU A 264 -13.60 -6.01 11.88
N PRO A 265 -12.68 -5.69 10.96
CA PRO A 265 -13.03 -4.99 9.75
C PRO A 265 -13.69 -5.90 8.72
N ILE A 266 -14.64 -5.36 7.97
CA ILE A 266 -15.08 -5.98 6.71
C ILE A 266 -13.90 -5.91 5.72
N THR A 267 -13.63 -7.03 5.04
CA THR A 267 -12.59 -7.06 4.01
C THR A 267 -12.93 -6.09 2.90
N VAL A 268 -11.97 -5.27 2.51
CA VAL A 268 -12.19 -4.24 1.48
C VAL A 268 -12.03 -4.80 0.06
N THR A 269 -11.69 -6.07 -0.07
CA THR A 269 -11.57 -6.80 -1.33
C THR A 269 -12.40 -8.08 -1.29
N THR A 270 -13.03 -8.44 -2.40
CA THR A 270 -13.89 -9.64 -2.52
C THR A 270 -13.13 -10.95 -2.71
N GLY A 271 -11.83 -10.90 -3.03
CA GLY A 271 -11.02 -12.10 -3.31
C GLY A 271 -10.12 -12.52 -2.15
N ASN A 272 -10.11 -13.83 -1.86
CA ASN A 272 -9.01 -14.50 -1.17
C ASN A 272 -7.94 -14.83 -2.22
N GLN A 273 -6.91 -14.00 -2.34
CA GLN A 273 -5.80 -14.28 -3.23
C GLN A 273 -4.70 -15.01 -2.47
N GLU A 274 -4.61 -16.33 -2.65
CA GLU A 274 -3.46 -17.11 -2.18
C GLU A 274 -2.23 -16.86 -3.06
N SER A 275 -2.42 -16.68 -4.36
CA SER A 275 -1.36 -16.38 -5.35
C SER A 275 -1.17 -14.89 -5.62
N ILE A 276 -0.02 -14.54 -6.22
CA ILE A 276 0.35 -13.14 -6.50
C ILE A 276 -0.52 -12.48 -7.57
N ALA A 277 -0.50 -11.14 -7.62
CA ALA A 277 -1.15 -10.38 -8.69
C ALA A 277 -0.41 -10.51 -10.03
N MET A 278 -1.15 -10.40 -11.15
CA MET A 278 -0.58 -10.43 -12.52
C MET A 278 0.58 -9.46 -12.72
N ALA A 279 0.45 -8.24 -12.20
CA ALA A 279 1.52 -7.24 -12.31
C ALA A 279 2.83 -7.74 -11.67
N ASP A 280 2.76 -8.35 -10.48
CA ASP A 280 3.93 -8.88 -9.79
C ASP A 280 4.52 -10.08 -10.55
N PHE A 281 3.67 -10.95 -11.11
CA PHE A 281 4.10 -12.07 -11.96
C PHE A 281 4.92 -11.58 -13.15
N TYR A 282 4.42 -10.57 -13.87
CA TYR A 282 5.15 -10.01 -15.02
C TYR A 282 6.48 -9.40 -14.62
N GLN A 283 6.57 -8.79 -13.44
CA GLN A 283 7.82 -8.24 -12.96
C GLN A 283 8.83 -9.31 -12.53
N PHE A 284 8.40 -10.40 -11.87
CA PHE A 284 9.26 -11.56 -11.60
C PHE A 284 9.73 -12.22 -12.89
N ARG A 285 8.83 -12.42 -13.86
CA ARG A 285 9.17 -12.96 -15.17
C ARG A 285 10.18 -12.09 -15.92
N ARG A 286 9.98 -10.77 -15.93
CA ARG A 286 10.93 -9.81 -16.52
C ARG A 286 12.29 -9.87 -15.83
N THR A 287 12.30 -9.91 -14.50
CA THR A 287 13.53 -9.95 -13.70
C THR A 287 14.27 -11.27 -13.90
N LEU A 288 13.59 -12.39 -14.00
CA LEU A 288 14.23 -13.67 -14.28
C LEU A 288 14.80 -13.71 -15.71
N TYR A 289 14.07 -13.14 -16.68
CA TYR A 289 14.51 -13.05 -18.06
C TYR A 289 15.79 -12.23 -18.26
N SER A 290 16.07 -11.25 -17.38
CA SER A 290 17.30 -10.44 -17.47
C SER A 290 18.58 -11.21 -17.10
N LEU A 291 18.49 -12.48 -16.68
CA LEU A 291 19.64 -13.39 -16.68
C LEU A 291 20.28 -13.49 -18.08
N GLY A 292 19.50 -13.28 -19.15
CA GLY A 292 20.01 -13.24 -20.52
C GLY A 292 21.02 -12.12 -20.80
N THR A 293 21.02 -11.03 -20.02
CA THR A 293 22.01 -9.94 -20.16
C THR A 293 23.44 -10.43 -19.91
N LEU A 294 23.62 -11.54 -19.20
CA LEU A 294 24.93 -12.15 -18.97
C LEU A 294 25.57 -12.68 -20.28
N HIS A 295 24.78 -13.01 -21.31
CA HIS A 295 25.29 -13.40 -22.63
C HIS A 295 26.07 -12.25 -23.30
N GLU A 296 25.63 -11.00 -23.12
CA GLU A 296 26.31 -9.81 -23.65
C GLU A 296 27.67 -9.59 -22.98
N LEU A 297 27.85 -10.10 -21.75
CA LEU A 297 29.07 -10.00 -20.97
C LEU A 297 30.01 -11.21 -21.15
N GLY A 298 29.61 -12.19 -21.98
CA GLY A 298 30.36 -13.45 -22.16
C GLY A 298 30.38 -14.33 -20.91
N LEU A 299 29.44 -14.15 -19.98
CA LEU A 299 29.34 -14.94 -18.75
C LEU A 299 28.38 -16.14 -18.92
N PRO A 300 28.59 -17.25 -18.18
CA PRO A 300 27.69 -18.39 -18.21
C PRO A 300 26.26 -18.00 -17.79
N ALA A 301 25.29 -18.29 -18.65
CA ALA A 301 23.90 -17.93 -18.45
C ALA A 301 22.95 -19.00 -19.05
N PRO A 302 21.68 -19.04 -18.61
CA PRO A 302 20.70 -19.97 -19.19
C PRO A 302 20.58 -19.80 -20.70
N SER A 303 20.30 -20.88 -21.43
CA SER A 303 20.19 -20.81 -22.89
C SER A 303 19.10 -19.82 -23.34
N VAL A 304 19.30 -19.19 -24.51
CA VAL A 304 18.34 -18.21 -25.05
C VAL A 304 16.97 -18.87 -25.28
N GLU A 305 16.95 -20.14 -25.70
CA GLU A 305 15.73 -20.92 -25.90
C GLU A 305 14.96 -21.16 -24.60
N ASP A 306 15.66 -21.45 -23.51
CA ASP A 306 15.05 -21.67 -22.19
C ASP A 306 14.51 -20.37 -21.58
N LEU A 307 15.23 -19.26 -21.76
CA LEU A 307 14.77 -17.94 -21.35
C LEU A 307 13.53 -17.49 -22.14
N ASP A 308 13.49 -17.71 -23.45
CA ASP A 308 12.33 -17.40 -24.28
C ASP A 308 11.12 -18.25 -23.92
N ALA A 309 11.32 -19.55 -23.66
CA ALA A 309 10.27 -20.45 -23.18
C ALA A 309 9.69 -19.98 -21.83
N THR A 310 10.54 -19.46 -20.94
CA THR A 310 10.13 -18.91 -19.63
C THR A 310 9.39 -17.58 -19.77
N ARG A 311 9.81 -16.73 -20.72
CA ARG A 311 9.11 -15.47 -21.05
C ARG A 311 7.70 -15.70 -21.57
N LYS A 312 7.48 -16.80 -22.30
CA LYS A 312 6.17 -17.20 -22.84
C LYS A 312 5.27 -17.91 -21.82
N LEU A 313 5.79 -18.25 -20.63
CA LEU A 313 5.00 -18.89 -19.60
C LEU A 313 3.84 -17.98 -19.16
N LEU A 314 2.66 -18.58 -19.10
CA LEU A 314 1.46 -18.03 -18.47
C LEU A 314 1.13 -18.94 -17.29
N LEU A 315 1.01 -18.36 -16.11
CA LEU A 315 0.51 -19.05 -14.93
C LEU A 315 -0.91 -18.53 -14.65
N GLU A 316 -1.77 -19.39 -14.12
CA GLU A 316 -3.03 -18.95 -13.53
C GLU A 316 -2.72 -18.15 -12.27
N THR A 317 -2.65 -16.83 -12.42
CA THR A 317 -2.56 -15.92 -11.28
C THR A 317 -3.92 -15.74 -10.65
N GLY A 318 -3.95 -15.43 -9.35
CA GLY A 318 -5.19 -15.08 -8.67
C GLY A 318 -5.86 -13.90 -9.37
N LYS A 319 -7.12 -14.08 -9.78
CA LYS A 319 -7.93 -12.97 -10.30
C LYS A 319 -7.91 -11.83 -9.26
N LEU A 320 -7.63 -10.61 -9.70
CA LEU A 320 -7.68 -9.42 -8.83
C LEU A 320 -9.02 -9.41 -8.10
N GLY A 321 -8.98 -9.55 -6.77
CA GLY A 321 -10.17 -9.41 -5.94
C GLY A 321 -10.71 -8.00 -6.15
N ARG A 322 -12.01 -7.88 -6.46
CA ARG A 322 -12.63 -6.57 -6.69
C ARG A 322 -12.64 -5.79 -5.38
N PHE A 323 -12.33 -4.50 -5.43
CA PHE A 323 -12.51 -3.65 -4.25
C PHE A 323 -14.01 -3.53 -3.94
N ARG A 324 -14.39 -3.78 -2.69
CA ARG A 324 -15.76 -3.62 -2.23
C ARG A 324 -16.11 -2.14 -2.16
N THR A 325 -17.12 -1.74 -2.92
CA THR A 325 -17.77 -0.43 -2.78
C THR A 325 -18.46 -0.36 -1.42
N LEU A 326 -18.38 0.79 -0.75
CA LEU A 326 -19.12 1.02 0.50
C LEU A 326 -20.60 1.24 0.19
N PRO A 327 -21.53 0.75 1.03
CA PRO A 327 -22.92 1.15 0.93
C PRO A 327 -23.04 2.69 1.01
N SER A 328 -23.84 3.29 0.13
CA SER A 328 -24.00 4.74 0.04
C SER A 328 -24.42 5.36 1.38
N LYS A 329 -25.34 4.69 2.10
CA LYS A 329 -25.81 5.07 3.44
C LYS A 329 -24.66 5.22 4.44
N VAL A 330 -23.67 4.33 4.40
CA VAL A 330 -22.50 4.39 5.29
C VAL A 330 -21.66 5.63 5.00
N VAL A 331 -21.43 5.95 3.73
CA VAL A 331 -20.63 7.12 3.33
C VAL A 331 -21.38 8.42 3.63
N PHE A 332 -22.66 8.52 3.28
CA PHE A 332 -23.48 9.69 3.59
C PHE A 332 -23.61 9.92 5.11
N GLY A 333 -23.81 8.86 5.88
CA GLY A 333 -23.82 8.92 7.35
C GLY A 333 -22.49 9.42 7.91
N ALA A 334 -21.36 8.92 7.37
CA ALA A 334 -20.03 9.38 7.76
C ALA A 334 -19.80 10.86 7.40
N VAL A 335 -20.19 11.30 6.21
CA VAL A 335 -20.10 12.71 5.78
C VAL A 335 -20.92 13.61 6.71
N ARG A 336 -22.16 13.22 7.01
CA ARG A 336 -23.02 13.95 7.95
C ARG A 336 -22.35 14.08 9.32
N ASN A 337 -21.92 12.96 9.90
CA ASN A 337 -21.27 12.95 11.22
C ASN A 337 -20.00 13.82 11.25
N ALA A 338 -19.19 13.76 10.19
CA ALA A 338 -17.98 14.58 10.08
C ALA A 338 -18.28 16.09 10.04
N ILE A 339 -19.30 16.51 9.28
CA ILE A 339 -19.73 17.92 9.20
C ILE A 339 -20.32 18.37 10.52
N GLU A 340 -21.23 17.60 11.12
CA GLU A 340 -21.84 17.93 12.41
C GLU A 340 -20.78 18.07 13.51
N PHE A 341 -19.81 17.15 13.55
CA PHE A 341 -18.71 17.19 14.51
C PHE A 341 -17.82 18.42 14.33
N HIS A 342 -17.52 18.80 13.09
CA HIS A 342 -16.79 20.03 12.80
C HIS A 342 -17.53 21.27 13.28
N ILE A 343 -18.81 21.39 12.94
CA ILE A 343 -19.62 22.56 13.29
C ILE A 343 -19.78 22.68 14.80
N LYS A 344 -20.06 21.57 15.50
CA LYS A 344 -20.32 21.56 16.94
C LYS A 344 -19.04 21.69 17.78
N HIS A 345 -17.95 21.03 17.39
CA HIS A 345 -16.79 20.82 18.27
C HIS A 345 -15.44 21.19 17.65
N GLY A 346 -15.34 21.34 16.32
CA GLY A 346 -14.06 21.50 15.62
C GLY A 346 -13.20 22.65 16.14
N LYS A 347 -13.79 23.82 16.38
CA LYS A 347 -13.06 24.98 16.93
C LYS A 347 -12.55 24.70 18.34
N SER A 348 -13.42 24.22 19.23
CA SER A 348 -13.09 23.98 20.64
C SER A 348 -12.00 22.92 20.79
N LEU A 349 -12.00 21.88 19.95
CA LEU A 349 -10.95 20.84 19.93
C LEU A 349 -9.58 21.41 19.55
N ILE A 350 -9.50 22.16 18.44
CA ILE A 350 -8.24 22.77 17.99
C ILE A 350 -7.73 23.79 19.01
N ASP A 351 -8.62 24.62 19.57
CA ASP A 351 -8.25 25.58 20.60
C ASP A 351 -7.78 24.86 21.87
N GLY A 352 -8.43 23.76 22.26
CA GLY A 352 -8.07 22.95 23.43
C GLY A 352 -6.66 22.39 23.37
N ILE A 353 -6.31 21.71 22.26
CA ILE A 353 -4.96 21.13 22.11
C ILE A 353 -3.89 22.23 22.03
N CYS A 354 -4.20 23.37 21.40
CA CYS A 354 -3.29 24.52 21.35
C CYS A 354 -3.08 25.16 22.73
N LYS A 355 -4.11 25.22 23.58
CA LYS A 355 -4.00 25.71 24.96
C LYS A 355 -3.13 24.78 25.82
N VAL A 356 -3.27 23.46 25.65
CA VAL A 356 -2.40 22.47 26.30
C VAL A 356 -0.94 22.69 25.89
N ALA A 357 -0.67 22.79 24.58
CA ALA A 357 0.67 23.06 24.07
C ALA A 357 1.26 24.37 24.63
N LEU A 358 0.45 25.44 24.65
CA LEU A 358 0.86 26.73 25.20
C LEU A 358 1.19 26.64 26.69
N HIS A 359 0.36 25.94 27.48
CA HIS A 359 0.59 25.78 28.91
C HIS A 359 1.90 25.04 29.20
N CYS A 360 2.13 23.91 28.52
CA CYS A 360 3.38 23.16 28.62
C CYS A 360 4.59 24.05 28.30
N LYS A 361 4.51 24.82 27.20
CA LYS A 361 5.59 25.73 26.81
C LYS A 361 5.86 26.83 27.83
N LEU A 362 4.81 27.45 28.37
CA LEU A 362 4.93 28.51 29.38
C LEU A 362 5.50 28.02 30.71
N LYS A 363 5.23 26.76 31.07
CA LYS A 363 5.70 26.13 32.31
C LYS A 363 7.00 25.35 32.15
N GLY A 364 7.49 25.14 30.93
CA GLY A 364 8.69 24.36 30.64
C GLY A 364 8.54 22.87 30.97
N ILE A 365 7.32 22.34 30.94
CA ILE A 365 7.02 20.94 31.28
C ILE A 365 6.64 20.14 30.03
N SER A 366 6.92 18.84 30.04
CA SER A 366 6.44 17.90 29.03
C SER A 366 4.94 17.63 29.16
N THR A 367 4.32 17.17 28.08
CA THR A 367 2.91 16.73 28.09
C THR A 367 2.68 15.48 28.94
N SER A 368 3.73 14.69 29.18
CA SER A 368 3.70 13.52 30.09
C SER A 368 3.61 13.92 31.58
N GLU A 369 3.93 15.16 31.94
CA GLU A 369 3.90 15.64 33.33
C GLU A 369 2.54 16.23 33.74
N LEU A 370 1.66 16.48 32.77
CA LEU A 370 0.35 17.06 33.05
C LEU A 370 -0.51 16.06 33.82
N THR A 371 -1.14 16.49 34.91
CA THR A 371 -2.20 15.71 35.56
C THR A 371 -3.55 16.00 34.89
N ASP A 372 -4.49 15.07 34.99
CA ASP A 372 -5.81 15.22 34.38
C ASP A 372 -6.58 16.44 34.95
N ASP A 373 -6.42 16.73 36.24
CA ASP A 373 -6.95 17.94 36.87
C ASP A 373 -6.44 19.24 36.24
N VAL A 374 -5.15 19.26 35.87
CA VAL A 374 -4.54 20.41 35.21
C VAL A 374 -5.08 20.53 33.79
N VAL A 375 -5.22 19.42 33.06
CA VAL A 375 -5.80 19.41 31.71
C VAL A 375 -7.22 19.96 31.74
N ARG A 376 -8.08 19.50 32.67
CA ARG A 376 -9.45 20.00 32.83
C ARG A 376 -9.50 21.51 33.04
N LYS A 377 -8.54 22.09 33.76
CA LYS A 377 -8.46 23.56 33.97
C LYS A 377 -8.04 24.32 32.70
N ILE A 378 -7.22 23.73 31.84
CA ILE A 378 -6.63 24.38 30.66
C ILE A 378 -7.57 24.38 29.45
N ILE A 379 -8.25 23.26 29.18
CA ILE A 379 -8.96 23.01 27.91
C ILE A 379 -10.18 23.92 27.67
N GLY A 380 -10.67 24.61 28.71
CA GLY A 380 -11.82 25.51 28.65
C GLY A 380 -13.13 24.83 29.07
N GLU A 381 -14.22 25.61 29.17
CA GLU A 381 -15.52 25.10 29.61
C GLU A 381 -16.20 24.20 28.59
N ASP A 382 -16.11 24.52 27.29
CA ASP A 382 -16.80 23.76 26.24
C ASP A 382 -16.35 22.30 26.19
N LEU A 383 -15.03 22.06 26.26
CA LEU A 383 -14.47 20.71 26.25
C LEU A 383 -14.76 19.95 27.56
N ARG A 384 -14.82 20.66 28.70
CA ARG A 384 -15.26 20.05 29.96
C ARG A 384 -16.72 19.62 29.90
N LYS A 385 -17.60 20.46 29.34
CA LYS A 385 -19.02 20.14 29.13
C LYS A 385 -19.21 19.00 28.14
N LEU A 386 -18.30 18.86 27.16
CA LEU A 386 -18.30 17.74 26.22
C LEU A 386 -17.96 16.39 26.89
N GLY A 387 -17.28 16.41 28.03
CA GLY A 387 -16.86 15.20 28.77
C GLY A 387 -15.36 14.95 28.79
N VAL A 388 -14.52 15.90 28.32
CA VAL A 388 -13.07 15.72 28.32
C VAL A 388 -12.52 15.73 29.74
N GLU A 389 -11.95 14.60 30.14
CA GLU A 389 -11.44 14.35 31.48
C GLU A 389 -9.92 14.48 31.57
N GLY A 390 -9.20 14.12 30.50
CA GLY A 390 -7.74 14.09 30.46
C GLY A 390 -7.17 14.31 29.07
N LEU A 391 -5.84 14.34 28.96
CA LEU A 391 -5.17 14.61 27.68
C LEU A 391 -5.35 13.46 26.68
N GLY A 392 -5.32 12.20 27.13
CA GLY A 392 -5.60 11.05 26.26
C GLY A 392 -5.74 9.76 27.06
N LEU A 393 -6.51 8.82 26.52
CA LEU A 393 -6.81 7.52 27.15
C LEU A 393 -5.61 6.58 27.13
N SER A 394 -4.77 6.67 26.10
CA SER A 394 -3.56 5.86 25.93
C SER A 394 -2.27 6.61 26.26
N ARG A 395 -2.33 7.68 27.07
CA ARG A 395 -1.17 8.54 27.36
C ARG A 395 -0.23 7.91 28.38
N ARG A 396 1.09 7.99 28.14
CA ARG A 396 2.10 7.67 29.16
C ARG A 396 2.34 8.85 30.10
N VAL A 397 2.00 8.69 31.37
CA VAL A 397 2.30 9.65 32.43
C VAL A 397 3.71 9.36 32.97
N ILE A 398 4.39 10.38 33.52
CA ILE A 398 5.65 10.16 34.23
C ILE A 398 5.44 9.13 35.35
N GLY A 399 6.36 8.14 35.41
CA GLY A 399 6.35 7.08 36.41
C GLY A 399 5.77 5.75 35.91
N THR A 400 5.08 5.72 34.77
CA THR A 400 4.65 4.47 34.12
C THR A 400 5.87 3.75 33.54
N ALA A 401 6.10 2.49 33.91
CA ALA A 401 7.22 1.74 33.37
C ALA A 401 7.02 1.53 31.85
N HIS A 402 8.10 1.56 31.06
CA HIS A 402 7.99 1.48 29.60
C HIS A 402 7.25 0.22 29.12
N LEU A 403 7.32 -0.86 29.89
CA LEU A 403 6.71 -2.16 29.58
C LEU A 403 5.31 -2.36 30.19
N GLU A 404 4.78 -1.39 30.94
CA GLU A 404 3.43 -1.47 31.49
C GLU A 404 2.38 -1.15 30.41
N PRO A 405 1.26 -1.90 30.39
CA PRO A 405 0.16 -1.66 29.47
C PRO A 405 -0.52 -0.32 29.81
N ILE A 406 -0.69 0.53 28.80
CA ILE A 406 -1.31 1.85 28.97
C ILE A 406 -2.83 1.80 28.76
N LYS A 407 -3.31 0.82 27.98
CA LYS A 407 -4.73 0.67 27.67
C LYS A 407 -5.37 -0.27 28.68
N GLY A 408 -6.56 0.11 29.16
CA GLY A 408 -7.46 -0.78 29.88
C GLY A 408 -8.06 -1.85 28.96
N SER A 409 -9.10 -2.52 29.43
CA SER A 409 -9.80 -3.50 28.59
C SER A 409 -10.39 -2.84 27.32
N THR A 410 -10.58 -3.62 26.26
CA THR A 410 -11.18 -3.14 25.01
C THR A 410 -12.53 -2.45 25.26
N SER A 411 -13.38 -3.05 26.10
CA SER A 411 -14.72 -2.54 26.41
C SER A 411 -14.67 -1.18 27.12
N GLU A 412 -13.85 -1.04 28.15
CA GLU A 412 -13.68 0.22 28.89
C GLU A 412 -13.14 1.32 28.00
N TYR A 413 -12.13 1.01 27.16
CA TYR A 413 -11.49 1.99 26.32
C TYR A 413 -12.44 2.64 25.30
N TYR A 414 -13.26 1.84 24.60
CA TYR A 414 -14.18 2.38 23.60
C TYR A 414 -15.42 3.02 24.21
N SER A 415 -15.81 2.59 25.42
CA SER A 415 -16.81 3.30 26.23
C SER A 415 -16.30 4.71 26.60
N ASP A 416 -15.06 4.81 27.08
CA ASP A 416 -14.43 6.08 27.45
C ASP A 416 -14.16 6.99 26.25
N LEU A 417 -13.83 6.41 25.08
CA LEU A 417 -13.70 7.14 23.82
C LEU A 417 -15.01 7.85 23.46
N ARG A 418 -16.13 7.13 23.53
CA ARG A 418 -17.47 7.65 23.18
C ARG A 418 -18.02 8.60 24.25
N ALA A 419 -17.59 8.43 25.50
CA ALA A 419 -17.83 9.39 26.58
C ALA A 419 -16.95 10.67 26.48
N ASN A 420 -16.16 10.82 25.41
CA ASN A 420 -15.31 11.99 25.12
C ASN A 420 -14.18 12.23 26.13
N LYS A 421 -13.78 11.24 26.92
CA LYS A 421 -12.85 11.44 28.05
C LYS A 421 -11.43 11.86 27.64
N GLY A 422 -10.96 11.42 26.47
CA GLY A 422 -9.60 11.70 25.97
C GLY A 422 -9.54 12.75 24.86
N LEU A 423 -8.82 13.87 25.10
CA LEU A 423 -8.69 14.94 24.11
C LEU A 423 -7.94 14.49 22.83
N LEU A 424 -6.85 13.75 22.96
CA LEU A 424 -6.03 13.31 21.84
C LEU A 424 -6.79 12.36 20.91
N GLU A 425 -7.60 11.46 21.46
CA GLU A 425 -8.48 10.60 20.68
C GLU A 425 -9.54 11.42 19.93
N LEU A 426 -10.14 12.45 20.54
CA LEU A 426 -11.06 13.36 19.83
C LEU A 426 -10.38 14.16 18.73
N ILE A 427 -9.11 14.55 18.90
CA ILE A 427 -8.31 15.13 17.81
C ILE A 427 -8.13 14.12 16.68
N LYS A 428 -7.83 12.85 16.98
CA LYS A 428 -7.74 11.78 15.96
C LYS A 428 -9.06 11.61 15.20
N VAL A 429 -10.19 11.62 15.91
CA VAL A 429 -11.53 11.60 15.32
C VAL A 429 -11.73 12.80 14.40
N TYR A 430 -11.33 14.02 14.82
CA TYR A 430 -11.45 15.22 13.99
C TYR A 430 -10.59 15.18 12.72
N PHE A 431 -9.37 14.63 12.80
CA PHE A 431 -8.55 14.34 11.63
C PHE A 431 -9.26 13.33 10.71
N GLY A 432 -9.82 12.27 11.26
CA GLY A 432 -10.65 11.30 10.55
C GLY A 432 -11.83 11.97 9.83
N SER A 433 -12.58 12.83 10.51
CA SER A 433 -13.66 13.63 9.93
C SER A 433 -13.18 14.46 8.74
N THR A 434 -12.04 15.12 8.87
CA THR A 434 -11.46 15.92 7.76
C THR A 434 -11.06 15.04 6.58
N GLN A 435 -10.48 13.86 6.84
CA GLN A 435 -10.12 12.90 5.81
C GLN A 435 -11.35 12.31 5.09
N ILE A 436 -12.44 12.02 5.83
CA ILE A 436 -13.71 11.57 5.22
C ILE A 436 -14.24 12.63 4.26
N ILE A 437 -14.31 13.90 4.68
CA ILE A 437 -14.84 14.99 3.86
C ILE A 437 -13.97 15.26 2.64
N VAL A 438 -12.67 15.47 2.83
CA VAL A 438 -11.75 15.71 1.71
C VAL A 438 -11.70 14.49 0.79
N GLY A 439 -11.71 13.28 1.35
CA GLY A 439 -11.64 12.05 0.59
C GLY A 439 -12.89 11.78 -0.25
N ALA A 440 -14.08 12.03 0.31
CA ALA A 440 -15.37 11.83 -0.36
C ALA A 440 -15.66 12.90 -1.41
N LEU A 441 -15.25 14.17 -1.19
CA LEU A 441 -15.57 15.29 -2.07
C LEU A 441 -14.51 15.57 -3.13
N MET A 442 -13.24 15.19 -2.90
CA MET A 442 -12.17 15.45 -3.86
C MET A 442 -11.76 14.22 -4.65
N GLY A 443 -12.20 13.04 -4.23
CA GLY A 443 -11.92 11.77 -4.90
C GLY A 443 -10.43 11.47 -5.10
N ARG A 444 -9.50 12.05 -4.32
CA ARG A 444 -8.04 11.92 -4.54
C ARG A 444 -7.47 10.57 -4.10
N ARG A 445 -6.31 10.19 -4.63
CA ARG A 445 -5.59 8.98 -4.17
C ARG A 445 -5.05 9.22 -2.76
N VAL A 446 -4.99 8.15 -1.96
CA VAL A 446 -4.43 8.22 -0.59
C VAL A 446 -3.02 8.80 -0.56
N GLY A 447 -2.22 8.47 -1.56
CA GLY A 447 -0.88 8.98 -1.68
C GLY A 447 -0.81 10.48 -1.92
N GLU A 448 -1.74 11.03 -2.70
CA GLU A 448 -1.81 12.46 -3.00
C GLU A 448 -2.26 13.23 -1.76
N LEU A 449 -3.26 12.71 -1.03
CA LEU A 449 -3.72 13.31 0.23
C LEU A 449 -2.67 13.27 1.34
N LYS A 450 -1.89 12.19 1.44
CA LYS A 450 -0.79 12.09 2.40
C LYS A 450 0.33 13.10 2.11
N ASP A 451 0.57 13.39 0.84
CA ASP A 451 1.63 14.29 0.40
C ASP A 451 1.16 15.77 0.39
N LEU A 452 -0.12 16.05 0.69
CA LEU A 452 -0.64 17.42 0.82
C LEU A 452 0.10 18.15 1.94
N HIS A 453 0.74 19.27 1.60
CA HIS A 453 1.52 20.04 2.55
C HIS A 453 0.71 21.23 3.10
N ALA A 454 0.78 21.46 4.41
CA ALA A 454 -0.10 22.41 5.10
C ALA A 454 0.12 23.89 4.70
N SER A 455 1.26 24.21 4.07
CA SER A 455 1.55 25.58 3.62
C SER A 455 0.95 25.94 2.26
N ASN A 456 0.70 24.97 1.38
CA ASN A 456 0.40 25.21 -0.04
C ASN A 456 -0.68 24.27 -0.61
N CYS A 457 -1.38 23.50 0.23
CA CYS A 457 -2.45 22.62 -0.22
C CYS A 457 -3.70 23.37 -0.73
N LEU A 458 -3.82 24.67 -0.46
CA LEU A 458 -4.87 25.54 -0.97
C LEU A 458 -4.22 26.68 -1.77
N ASP A 459 -4.87 27.07 -2.87
CA ASP A 459 -4.46 28.24 -3.64
C ASP A 459 -4.78 29.55 -2.91
N VAL A 460 -4.39 30.68 -3.51
CA VAL A 460 -4.59 32.01 -2.91
C VAL A 460 -6.08 32.35 -2.74
N SER A 461 -6.95 31.89 -3.65
CA SER A 461 -8.39 32.11 -3.56
C SER A 461 -9.08 31.20 -2.53
N GLU A 462 -8.39 30.16 -2.06
CA GLU A 462 -8.94 29.08 -1.24
C GLU A 462 -10.11 28.34 -1.91
N GLN A 463 -10.23 28.41 -3.24
CA GLN A 463 -11.24 27.70 -4.04
C GLN A 463 -10.67 26.44 -4.70
N TRP A 464 -9.35 26.25 -4.66
CA TRP A 464 -8.67 25.16 -5.32
C TRP A 464 -7.75 24.38 -4.36
N LEU A 465 -7.85 23.05 -4.41
CA LEU A 465 -6.91 22.14 -3.78
C LEU A 465 -5.72 21.91 -4.71
N VAL A 466 -4.51 22.21 -4.22
CA VAL A 466 -3.24 22.02 -4.94
C VAL A 466 -2.59 20.71 -4.48
N PHE A 467 -2.23 19.83 -5.40
CA PHE A 467 -1.58 18.55 -5.07
C PHE A 467 -0.60 18.10 -6.17
N LEU A 468 0.29 17.17 -5.81
CA LEU A 468 1.20 16.51 -6.75
C LEU A 468 0.55 15.22 -7.28
N ASN A 469 0.31 15.12 -8.58
CA ASN A 469 -0.27 13.92 -9.17
C ASN A 469 0.72 12.75 -9.07
N ARG A 470 0.34 11.67 -8.39
CA ARG A 470 1.27 10.55 -8.14
C ARG A 470 1.62 9.74 -9.39
N LYS A 471 0.73 9.68 -10.38
CA LYS A 471 0.93 8.89 -11.61
C LYS A 471 1.53 9.69 -12.78
N SER A 472 1.82 10.99 -12.61
CA SER A 472 2.39 11.82 -13.68
C SER A 472 3.89 11.67 -13.88
N SER A 473 4.60 10.92 -13.02
CA SER A 473 6.07 10.83 -13.05
C SER A 473 6.68 9.90 -14.11
N ARG A 474 5.87 9.32 -15.01
CA ARG A 474 6.36 8.39 -16.04
C ARG A 474 7.30 9.15 -16.99
N ASN A 475 8.53 8.69 -17.12
CA ASN A 475 9.62 9.32 -17.90
C ASN A 475 10.08 10.71 -17.43
N LEU A 476 9.66 11.17 -16.24
CA LEU A 476 10.00 12.50 -15.71
C LEU A 476 10.94 12.44 -14.49
N PHE A 477 11.83 11.45 -14.40
CA PHE A 477 12.82 11.34 -13.31
C PHE A 477 12.20 11.32 -11.89
N GLY A 478 10.96 10.85 -11.75
CA GLY A 478 10.22 10.88 -10.48
C GLY A 478 9.61 12.23 -10.10
N ILE A 479 9.81 13.28 -10.93
CA ILE A 479 9.18 14.59 -10.77
C ILE A 479 7.68 14.41 -11.05
N ARG A 480 6.87 14.98 -10.17
CA ARG A 480 5.41 14.92 -10.27
C ARG A 480 4.88 16.27 -10.71
N GLN A 481 3.93 16.24 -11.64
CA GLN A 481 3.19 17.42 -12.04
C GLN A 481 2.30 17.91 -10.89
N THR A 482 2.34 19.22 -10.65
CA THR A 482 1.42 19.92 -9.75
C THR A 482 0.11 20.18 -10.49
N GLU A 483 -0.99 19.82 -9.86
CA GLU A 483 -2.35 20.00 -10.38
C GLU A 483 -3.25 20.69 -9.35
N VAL A 484 -4.32 21.30 -9.83
CA VAL A 484 -5.32 22.01 -9.01
C VAL A 484 -6.74 21.55 -9.33
N ARG A 485 -7.59 21.36 -8.31
CA ARG A 485 -9.00 20.99 -8.48
C ARG A 485 -9.93 21.80 -7.58
N PRO A 486 -11.15 22.12 -8.01
CA PRO A 486 -12.09 22.89 -7.21
C PRO A 486 -12.42 22.14 -5.92
N ILE A 487 -12.50 22.86 -4.80
CA ILE A 487 -12.77 22.28 -3.48
C ILE A 487 -13.94 22.97 -2.79
N GLU A 488 -14.77 22.16 -2.14
CA GLU A 488 -15.94 22.66 -1.41
C GLU A 488 -15.56 23.51 -0.18
N PRO A 489 -16.27 24.62 0.10
CA PRO A 489 -15.95 25.53 1.20
C PRO A 489 -15.92 24.87 2.58
N ILE A 490 -16.72 23.82 2.81
CA ILE A 490 -16.70 23.08 4.07
C ILE A 490 -15.37 22.33 4.27
N ALA A 491 -14.84 21.72 3.21
CA ALA A 491 -13.55 21.04 3.25
C ALA A 491 -12.43 22.06 3.50
N VAL A 492 -12.49 23.23 2.85
CA VAL A 492 -11.56 24.35 3.08
C VAL A 492 -11.54 24.77 4.54
N LYS A 493 -12.71 24.96 5.18
CA LYS A 493 -12.80 25.31 6.60
C LYS A 493 -12.14 24.27 7.51
N MET A 494 -12.37 22.98 7.25
CA MET A 494 -11.77 21.89 8.02
C MET A 494 -10.24 21.84 7.84
N ILE A 495 -9.75 21.98 6.60
CA ILE A 495 -8.32 22.08 6.28
C ILE A 495 -7.68 23.25 7.04
N LYS A 496 -8.28 24.43 6.99
CA LYS A 496 -7.78 25.63 7.67
C LYS A 496 -7.68 25.46 9.18
N SER A 497 -8.59 24.71 9.80
CA SER A 497 -8.49 24.37 11.23
C SER A 497 -7.23 23.55 11.54
N LEU A 498 -6.89 22.56 10.70
CA LEU A 498 -5.65 21.77 10.86
C LEU A 498 -4.40 22.63 10.60
N VAL A 499 -4.42 23.46 9.55
CA VAL A 499 -3.32 24.39 9.23
C VAL A 499 -3.10 25.38 10.38
N ARG A 500 -4.18 25.90 10.98
CA ARG A 500 -4.12 26.79 12.15
C ARG A 500 -3.44 26.12 13.33
N MET A 501 -3.79 24.86 13.61
CA MET A 501 -3.14 24.06 14.65
C MET A 501 -1.64 23.96 14.41
N GLN A 502 -1.22 23.54 13.21
CA GLN A 502 0.22 23.43 12.88
C GLN A 502 0.94 24.79 12.99
N LYS A 503 0.33 25.89 12.53
CA LYS A 503 0.90 27.24 12.68
C LYS A 503 1.12 27.62 14.14
N ILE A 504 0.21 27.26 15.05
CA ILE A 504 0.37 27.51 16.48
C ILE A 504 1.47 26.62 17.06
N LEU A 505 1.49 25.33 16.75
CA LEU A 505 2.54 24.42 17.21
C LEU A 505 3.94 24.84 16.74
N LYS A 506 4.06 25.35 15.50
CA LYS A 506 5.30 25.95 14.98
C LYS A 506 5.75 27.15 15.80
N ARG A 507 4.83 28.09 16.08
CA ARG A 507 5.15 29.28 16.91
C ARG A 507 5.59 28.92 18.32
N LEU A 508 5.08 27.82 18.87
CA LEU A 508 5.45 27.31 20.19
C LEU A 508 6.75 26.46 20.18
N GLY A 509 7.29 26.16 18.99
CA GLY A 509 8.51 25.37 18.81
C GLY A 509 8.34 23.87 19.03
N TYR A 510 7.13 23.32 18.80
CA TYR A 510 6.89 21.87 18.78
C TYR A 510 7.21 21.24 17.42
N ILE A 511 7.22 22.05 16.36
CA ILE A 511 7.61 21.68 15.00
C ILE A 511 8.47 22.80 14.42
N ASP A 512 9.50 22.44 13.64
CA ASP A 512 10.40 23.42 13.01
C ASP A 512 9.74 24.10 11.81
N GLU A 513 8.97 23.32 11.05
CA GLU A 513 8.23 23.77 9.88
C GLU A 513 6.83 23.16 9.82
N LEU A 514 5.97 23.73 8.98
CA LEU A 514 4.68 23.10 8.67
C LEU A 514 4.98 21.81 7.91
N THR A 515 4.19 20.76 8.16
CA THR A 515 4.40 19.43 7.57
C THR A 515 3.21 19.04 6.69
N THR A 516 3.04 17.74 6.44
CA THR A 516 1.86 17.24 5.73
C THR A 516 0.58 17.54 6.50
N LEU A 517 -0.49 17.92 5.80
CA LEU A 517 -1.77 18.36 6.37
C LEU A 517 -2.34 17.35 7.37
N PHE A 518 -2.29 16.06 7.04
CA PHE A 518 -2.84 14.97 7.85
C PHE A 518 -1.84 14.38 8.87
N SER A 519 -0.79 15.12 9.21
CA SER A 519 0.08 14.80 10.36
C SER A 519 -0.66 15.09 11.67
N SER A 520 -1.20 14.05 12.29
CA SER A 520 -1.88 14.14 13.60
C SER A 520 -0.93 13.87 14.78
N PRO A 521 -1.14 14.51 15.95
CA PRO A 521 -0.37 14.23 17.17
C PRO A 521 -0.40 12.76 17.58
N SER A 522 0.57 12.29 18.39
CA SER A 522 0.56 10.92 18.89
C SER A 522 -0.48 10.72 20.01
N ILE A 523 -1.14 9.56 20.05
CA ILE A 523 -2.02 9.19 21.19
C ILE A 523 -1.22 9.03 22.49
N SER A 524 0.09 8.81 22.40
CA SER A 524 0.97 8.67 23.56
C SER A 524 1.24 9.98 24.29
N GLY A 525 0.81 11.13 23.74
CA GLY A 525 0.98 12.45 24.36
C GLY A 525 1.98 13.37 23.66
N ASP A 526 2.73 12.87 22.68
CA ASP A 526 3.68 13.70 21.93
C ASP A 526 2.94 14.60 20.92
N LEU A 527 3.18 15.91 21.05
CA LEU A 527 2.63 16.96 20.19
C LEU A 527 3.51 17.27 18.98
N SER A 528 4.69 16.64 18.88
CA SER A 528 5.46 16.64 17.65
C SER A 528 4.66 15.97 16.52
N LEU A 529 4.79 16.52 15.31
CA LEU A 529 4.03 16.04 14.15
C LEU A 529 4.95 15.25 13.23
N ALA A 530 4.83 13.93 13.26
CA ALA A 530 5.46 13.07 12.26
C ALA A 530 4.72 13.17 10.92
N ASN A 531 5.45 13.07 9.81
CA ASN A 531 4.85 13.03 8.47
C ASN A 531 3.80 11.92 8.34
N ALA A 532 2.70 12.21 7.63
CA ALA A 532 1.59 11.28 7.47
C ALA A 532 2.03 10.01 6.72
N ASN A 533 2.09 8.88 7.43
CA ASN A 533 2.30 7.56 6.85
C ASN A 533 0.95 6.82 6.68
N SER A 534 0.95 5.68 5.98
CA SER A 534 -0.30 4.96 5.71
C SER A 534 -0.97 4.43 6.97
N TYR A 535 -0.17 4.12 8.00
CA TYR A 535 -0.67 3.65 9.28
C TYR A 535 -1.41 4.76 10.02
N ASN A 536 -0.78 5.91 10.25
CA ASN A 536 -1.39 7.06 10.94
C ASN A 536 -2.61 7.59 10.18
N TYR A 537 -2.54 7.63 8.84
CA TYR A 537 -3.66 8.05 8.01
C TYR A 537 -4.90 7.16 8.22
N ASN A 538 -4.70 5.83 8.18
CA ASN A 538 -5.79 4.87 8.38
C ASN A 538 -6.25 4.81 9.84
N GLN A 539 -5.34 5.00 10.79
CA GLN A 539 -5.67 5.02 12.22
C GLN A 539 -6.65 6.15 12.56
N ASN A 540 -6.48 7.35 11.99
CA ASN A 540 -7.43 8.44 12.17
C ASN A 540 -8.83 8.08 11.65
N LEU A 541 -8.92 7.40 10.49
CA LEU A 541 -10.19 6.88 9.95
C LEU A 541 -10.78 5.78 10.85
N ASP A 542 -9.94 4.93 11.43
CA ASP A 542 -10.38 3.89 12.36
C ASP A 542 -10.98 4.50 13.63
N PHE A 543 -10.34 5.51 14.22
CA PHE A 543 -10.89 6.28 15.35
C PHE A 543 -12.23 6.93 15.01
N PHE A 544 -12.38 7.51 13.81
CA PHE A 544 -13.65 8.06 13.36
C PHE A 544 -14.75 6.99 13.31
N CYS A 545 -14.46 5.83 12.70
CA CYS A 545 -15.40 4.72 12.60
C CYS A 545 -15.79 4.15 13.97
N ASP A 546 -14.83 4.06 14.90
CA ASP A 546 -15.07 3.57 16.26
C ASP A 546 -15.85 4.55 17.12
N TYR A 547 -15.58 5.85 16.97
CA TYR A 547 -16.28 6.89 17.72
C TYR A 547 -17.75 7.03 17.29
N PHE A 548 -18.02 7.04 15.98
CA PHE A 548 -19.37 7.18 15.44
C PHE A 548 -20.12 5.86 15.25
N GLU A 549 -19.50 4.74 15.61
CA GLU A 549 -20.06 3.40 15.47
C GLU A 549 -20.64 3.16 14.07
N THR A 550 -19.80 3.32 13.04
CA THR A 550 -20.22 3.06 11.65
C THR A 550 -20.84 1.66 11.54
N GLU A 551 -21.81 1.51 10.62
CA GLU A 551 -22.63 0.30 10.50
C GLU A 551 -21.79 -0.99 10.42
N THR A 552 -22.38 -2.08 10.90
CA THR A 552 -21.82 -3.44 10.83
C THR A 552 -22.58 -4.29 9.82
N ASN A 553 -21.95 -5.36 9.33
CA ASN A 553 -22.65 -6.40 8.59
C ASN A 553 -23.33 -7.41 9.53
N GLU A 554 -23.99 -8.42 8.94
CA GLU A 554 -24.66 -9.52 9.64
C GLU A 554 -23.69 -10.34 10.54
N ASP A 555 -22.40 -10.42 10.17
CA ASP A 555 -21.36 -11.10 10.95
C ASP A 555 -20.82 -10.26 12.12
N GLY A 556 -21.37 -9.07 12.38
CA GLY A 556 -20.89 -8.14 13.40
C GLY A 556 -19.56 -7.44 13.07
N LYS A 557 -19.09 -7.49 11.81
CA LYS A 557 -17.89 -6.79 11.34
C LYS A 557 -18.23 -5.36 10.92
N ARG A 558 -17.35 -4.40 11.21
CA ARG A 558 -17.60 -2.96 10.96
C ARG A 558 -17.06 -2.47 9.62
N TYR A 559 -17.77 -1.52 9.01
CA TYR A 559 -17.30 -0.79 7.83
C TYR A 559 -16.22 0.25 8.19
N TYR A 560 -14.97 -0.19 8.32
CA TYR A 560 -13.84 0.74 8.44
C TYR A 560 -13.49 1.38 7.09
N ILE A 561 -13.86 2.64 6.93
CA ILE A 561 -13.75 3.38 5.67
C ILE A 561 -12.28 3.55 5.27
N ARG A 562 -11.99 3.36 3.97
CA ARG A 562 -10.67 3.59 3.37
C ARG A 562 -10.74 4.60 2.23
N GLN A 563 -9.64 5.33 2.05
CA GLN A 563 -9.56 6.40 1.05
C GLN A 563 -9.87 5.95 -0.38
N HIS A 564 -9.47 4.74 -0.77
CA HIS A 564 -9.77 4.24 -2.12
C HIS A 564 -11.27 3.95 -2.30
N GLN A 565 -11.99 3.60 -1.23
CA GLN A 565 -13.45 3.46 -1.27
C GLN A 565 -14.12 4.83 -1.38
N LEU A 566 -13.61 5.86 -0.70
CA LEU A 566 -14.10 7.23 -0.85
C LEU A 566 -13.88 7.77 -2.26
N ARG A 567 -12.73 7.47 -2.88
CA ARG A 567 -12.47 7.80 -4.28
C ARG A 567 -13.44 7.11 -5.25
N ARG A 568 -13.74 5.82 -5.01
CA ARG A 568 -14.76 5.09 -5.79
C ARG A 568 -16.15 5.70 -5.58
N PHE A 569 -16.50 6.03 -4.35
CA PHE A 569 -17.75 6.72 -4.02
C PHE A 569 -17.88 8.06 -4.76
N PHE A 570 -16.82 8.88 -4.80
CA PHE A 570 -16.82 10.13 -5.55
C PHE A 570 -17.12 9.90 -7.05
N ALA A 571 -16.46 8.92 -7.66
CA ALA A 571 -16.69 8.60 -9.07
C ALA A 571 -18.13 8.14 -9.34
N LEU A 572 -18.68 7.31 -8.45
CA LEU A 572 -20.09 6.90 -8.52
C LEU A 572 -21.03 8.09 -8.33
N LEU A 573 -20.80 8.91 -7.31
CA LEU A 573 -21.62 10.09 -7.03
C LEU A 573 -21.61 11.05 -8.23
N PHE A 574 -20.44 11.30 -8.81
CA PHE A 574 -20.32 12.12 -10.01
C PHE A 574 -21.15 11.53 -11.16
N PHE A 575 -21.03 10.23 -11.40
CA PHE A 575 -21.78 9.55 -12.44
C PHE A 575 -23.31 9.65 -12.25
N TYR A 576 -23.79 9.41 -11.02
CA TYR A 576 -25.23 9.49 -10.70
C TYR A 576 -25.77 10.93 -10.61
N SER A 577 -24.91 11.94 -10.48
CA SER A 577 -25.32 13.36 -10.35
C SER A 577 -25.15 14.16 -11.64
N SER A 578 -24.53 13.59 -12.67
CA SER A 578 -24.22 14.29 -13.92
C SER A 578 -25.22 13.95 -15.02
N SER A 579 -26.03 14.92 -15.44
CA SER A 579 -26.62 14.96 -16.79
C SER A 579 -25.88 15.95 -17.73
N PHE A 580 -24.71 16.48 -17.32
CA PHE A 580 -24.02 17.56 -18.05
C PHE A 580 -22.47 17.49 -18.05
N GLY A 581 -21.86 16.47 -17.42
CA GLY A 581 -20.41 16.36 -17.30
C GLY A 581 -19.93 14.97 -17.72
N GLY A 582 -19.53 14.81 -18.98
CA GLY A 582 -19.05 13.54 -19.51
C GLY A 582 -17.82 12.98 -18.78
N LEU A 583 -17.41 11.76 -19.17
CA LEU A 583 -16.29 11.02 -18.60
C LEU A 583 -14.96 11.81 -18.54
N GLU A 584 -14.75 12.72 -19.47
CA GLU A 584 -13.58 13.60 -19.52
C GLU A 584 -13.48 14.52 -18.29
N THR A 585 -14.61 15.02 -17.80
CA THR A 585 -14.64 15.87 -16.59
C THR A 585 -14.29 15.04 -15.35
N LEU A 586 -14.79 13.82 -15.27
CA LEU A 586 -14.43 12.89 -14.20
C LEU A 586 -12.94 12.49 -14.28
N GLN A 587 -12.43 12.22 -15.48
CA GLN A 587 -11.02 11.92 -15.72
C GLN A 587 -10.13 13.06 -15.25
N TRP A 588 -10.49 14.30 -15.62
CA TRP A 588 -9.84 15.50 -15.17
C TRP A 588 -9.91 15.60 -13.64
N MET A 589 -11.09 15.57 -13.01
CA MET A 589 -11.24 15.66 -11.54
C MET A 589 -10.39 14.62 -10.79
N LEU A 590 -10.34 13.39 -11.28
CA LEU A 590 -9.57 12.30 -10.69
C LEU A 590 -8.06 12.40 -10.94
N GLY A 591 -7.59 13.24 -11.86
CA GLY A 591 -6.18 13.33 -12.28
C GLY A 591 -5.70 12.02 -12.90
N HIS A 592 -6.53 11.44 -13.78
CA HIS A 592 -6.20 10.27 -14.59
C HIS A 592 -5.63 10.73 -15.93
N THR A 593 -4.45 10.23 -16.28
CA THR A 593 -3.86 10.43 -17.61
C THR A 593 -4.39 9.42 -18.65
N ASP A 594 -5.15 8.41 -18.20
CA ASP A 594 -5.62 7.28 -18.99
C ASP A 594 -7.12 7.07 -18.73
N ALA A 595 -7.90 7.09 -19.81
CA ALA A 595 -9.36 6.97 -19.79
C ALA A 595 -9.83 5.52 -19.55
N GLU A 596 -9.05 4.51 -19.96
CA GLU A 596 -9.34 3.09 -19.75
C GLU A 596 -9.43 2.78 -18.24
N HIS A 597 -8.55 3.40 -17.47
CA HIS A 597 -8.61 3.34 -16.01
C HIS A 597 -9.92 3.90 -15.45
N VAL A 598 -10.42 5.04 -15.94
CA VAL A 598 -11.70 5.64 -15.47
C VAL A 598 -12.86 4.71 -15.80
N TRP A 599 -12.89 4.16 -17.01
CA TRP A 599 -13.94 3.26 -17.46
C TRP A 599 -13.97 1.96 -16.65
N HIS A 600 -12.82 1.33 -16.41
CA HIS A 600 -12.73 0.19 -15.50
C HIS A 600 -13.22 0.52 -14.09
N TYR A 601 -12.96 1.72 -13.58
CA TYR A 601 -13.48 2.14 -12.27
C TYR A 601 -15.01 2.21 -12.20
N ILE A 602 -15.66 2.66 -13.27
CA ILE A 602 -17.12 2.84 -13.37
C ILE A 602 -17.79 1.47 -13.57
N THR A 603 -17.32 0.71 -14.56
CA THR A 603 -17.83 -0.63 -14.89
C THR A 603 -17.65 -1.66 -13.78
N GLU A 604 -16.64 -1.51 -12.92
CA GLU A 604 -16.45 -2.37 -11.75
C GLU A 604 -17.39 -2.06 -10.57
N ALA A 605 -17.97 -0.86 -10.53
CA ALA A 605 -18.66 -0.33 -9.36
C ALA A 605 -20.17 -0.18 -9.54
N ILE A 606 -20.64 -0.27 -10.79
CA ILE A 606 -22.04 -0.12 -11.21
C ILE A 606 -22.55 -1.48 -11.70
N ASP A 607 -23.81 -1.81 -11.41
CA ASP A 607 -24.43 -3.02 -11.98
C ASP A 607 -24.66 -2.88 -13.50
N GLY A 608 -24.79 -4.00 -14.20
CA GLY A 608 -24.89 -4.00 -15.67
C GLY A 608 -26.07 -3.20 -16.20
N ALA A 609 -27.20 -3.17 -15.46
CA ALA A 609 -28.41 -2.45 -15.84
C ALA A 609 -28.24 -0.92 -15.71
N THR A 610 -27.64 -0.43 -14.63
CA THR A 610 -27.37 1.00 -14.43
C THR A 610 -26.28 1.50 -15.37
N LEU A 611 -25.29 0.67 -15.67
CA LEU A 611 -24.26 0.97 -16.67
C LEU A 611 -24.88 1.06 -18.07
N ALA A 612 -25.83 0.17 -18.40
CA ALA A 612 -26.57 0.22 -19.66
C ALA A 612 -27.39 1.51 -19.78
N GLY A 613 -28.15 1.89 -18.74
CA GLY A 613 -28.93 3.14 -18.74
C GLY A 613 -28.09 4.38 -18.97
N ALA A 614 -26.91 4.46 -18.35
CA ALA A 614 -26.01 5.60 -18.55
C ALA A 614 -25.24 5.59 -19.89
N LYS A 615 -24.97 4.40 -20.46
CA LYS A 615 -24.47 4.26 -21.85
C LYS A 615 -25.50 4.77 -22.85
N VAL A 616 -26.77 4.44 -22.63
CA VAL A 616 -27.91 4.87 -23.43
C VAL A 616 -28.08 6.38 -23.35
N GLN A 617 -28.08 6.95 -22.14
CA GLN A 617 -28.15 8.40 -21.93
C GLN A 617 -27.04 9.16 -22.64
N TYR A 618 -25.78 8.71 -22.51
CA TYR A 618 -24.64 9.35 -23.19
C TYR A 618 -24.83 9.39 -24.71
N VAL A 619 -25.30 8.30 -25.31
CA VAL A 619 -25.51 8.22 -26.76
C VAL A 619 -26.73 9.03 -27.19
N ALA A 620 -27.80 9.07 -26.40
CA ALA A 620 -28.97 9.91 -26.64
C ALA A 620 -28.61 11.42 -26.62
N GLU A 621 -27.82 11.86 -25.63
CA GLU A 621 -27.31 13.23 -25.53
C GLU A 621 -26.38 13.58 -26.70
N ALA A 622 -25.51 12.65 -27.11
CA ALA A 622 -24.61 12.85 -28.26
C ALA A 622 -25.37 12.98 -29.60
N LEU A 623 -26.38 12.14 -29.83
CA LEU A 623 -27.27 12.25 -30.99
C LEU A 623 -28.09 13.54 -30.96
N HIS A 624 -28.63 13.91 -29.79
CA HIS A 624 -29.41 15.15 -29.62
C HIS A 624 -28.57 16.41 -29.81
N SER A 625 -27.27 16.38 -29.50
CA SER A 625 -26.33 17.49 -29.73
C SER A 625 -25.75 17.55 -31.15
N GLY A 626 -26.11 16.61 -32.04
CA GLY A 626 -25.78 16.62 -33.46
C GLY A 626 -24.52 15.84 -33.85
N ASP A 627 -23.96 14.99 -32.98
CA ASP A 627 -22.80 14.14 -33.26
C ASP A 627 -23.21 12.87 -34.04
N ILE A 628 -23.73 13.07 -35.26
CA ILE A 628 -24.27 12.00 -36.12
C ILE A 628 -23.15 11.15 -36.73
N GLU A 629 -22.01 11.76 -37.09
CA GLU A 629 -20.85 11.09 -37.69
C GLU A 629 -20.24 10.02 -36.76
N SER A 630 -20.41 10.17 -35.45
CA SER A 630 -19.90 9.20 -34.48
C SER A 630 -20.78 7.97 -34.28
N PHE A 631 -22.03 8.03 -34.74
CA PHE A 631 -23.05 7.00 -34.51
C PHE A 631 -23.86 6.68 -35.78
N GLU A 632 -23.28 6.80 -36.98
CA GLU A 632 -24.00 6.70 -38.27
C GLU A 632 -24.95 5.50 -38.37
N SER A 633 -24.51 4.30 -37.97
CA SER A 633 -25.34 3.09 -38.03
C SER A 633 -26.51 3.13 -37.06
N LEU A 634 -26.33 3.74 -35.89
CA LEU A 634 -27.38 3.92 -34.89
C LEU A 634 -28.33 5.06 -35.29
N ALA A 635 -27.79 6.17 -35.82
CA ALA A 635 -28.55 7.28 -36.35
C ALA A 635 -29.46 6.82 -37.49
N ALA A 636 -28.98 5.99 -38.42
CA ALA A 636 -29.80 5.40 -39.48
C ALA A 636 -30.95 4.53 -38.93
N LEU A 637 -30.70 3.76 -37.87
CA LEU A 637 -31.69 2.92 -37.21
C LEU A 637 -32.76 3.77 -36.48
N VAL A 638 -32.34 4.86 -35.83
CA VAL A 638 -33.26 5.82 -35.18
C VAL A 638 -34.05 6.62 -36.23
N THR A 639 -33.43 7.04 -37.34
CA THR A 639 -34.12 7.70 -38.47
C THR A 639 -35.17 6.79 -39.10
N ALA A 640 -34.92 5.47 -39.19
CA ALA A 640 -35.91 4.52 -39.71
C ALA A 640 -37.20 4.46 -38.86
N ARG A 641 -37.11 4.71 -37.55
CA ARG A 641 -38.26 4.74 -36.63
C ARG A 641 -38.96 6.09 -36.59
N TYR A 642 -38.21 7.19 -36.55
CA TYR A 642 -38.76 8.54 -36.31
C TYR A 642 -38.90 9.40 -37.59
N GLY A 643 -38.38 8.95 -38.73
CA GLY A 643 -38.50 9.62 -40.03
C GLY A 643 -37.78 10.97 -40.12
N THR A 644 -36.82 11.25 -39.23
CA THR A 644 -36.05 12.50 -39.19
C THR A 644 -34.55 12.24 -39.07
N GLU A 645 -33.76 13.06 -39.75
CA GLU A 645 -32.29 13.12 -39.65
C GLU A 645 -31.83 14.23 -38.69
N ASN A 646 -32.76 15.03 -38.16
CA ASN A 646 -32.46 16.12 -37.23
C ASN A 646 -32.93 15.78 -35.81
N PHE A 647 -32.03 15.17 -35.03
CA PHE A 647 -32.30 14.67 -33.68
C PHE A 647 -32.30 15.76 -32.60
N THR A 648 -31.92 17.00 -32.93
CA THR A 648 -31.98 18.14 -31.99
C THR A 648 -33.41 18.52 -31.61
N LEU A 649 -34.42 18.00 -32.33
CA LEU A 649 -35.84 18.25 -32.11
C LEU A 649 -36.56 17.08 -31.39
N ALA A 650 -35.87 15.96 -31.16
CA ALA A 650 -36.43 14.81 -30.45
C ALA A 650 -36.31 14.99 -28.93
N ASP A 651 -37.30 14.50 -28.17
CA ASP A 651 -37.21 14.45 -26.71
C ASP A 651 -36.12 13.46 -26.30
N THR A 652 -35.13 13.92 -25.54
CA THR A 652 -34.00 13.10 -25.09
C THR A 652 -34.46 11.90 -24.28
N ASN A 653 -35.54 12.01 -23.50
CA ASN A 653 -36.07 10.89 -22.70
C ASN A 653 -36.71 9.82 -23.58
N GLU A 654 -37.40 10.20 -24.66
CA GLU A 654 -38.00 9.26 -25.61
C GLU A 654 -36.91 8.51 -26.41
N LEU A 655 -35.82 9.21 -26.74
CA LEU A 655 -34.66 8.62 -27.39
C LEU A 655 -33.90 7.67 -26.45
N GLU A 656 -33.78 8.03 -25.17
CA GLU A 656 -33.21 7.17 -24.13
C GLU A 656 -34.03 5.89 -23.93
N GLU A 657 -35.35 5.98 -23.78
CA GLU A 657 -36.22 4.81 -23.64
C GLU A 657 -36.07 3.86 -24.83
N TYR A 658 -36.06 4.40 -26.06
CA TYR A 658 -35.90 3.58 -27.26
C TYR A 658 -34.54 2.89 -27.37
N LEU A 659 -33.45 3.60 -27.05
CA LEU A 659 -32.11 3.02 -27.07
C LEU A 659 -31.91 1.99 -25.96
N ALA A 660 -32.58 2.15 -24.81
CA ALA A 660 -32.59 1.17 -23.74
C ALA A 660 -33.29 -0.13 -24.17
N ASP A 661 -34.46 -0.03 -24.81
CA ASP A 661 -35.17 -1.18 -25.37
C ASP A 661 -34.31 -1.95 -26.38
N LEU A 662 -33.64 -1.24 -27.30
CA LEU A 662 -32.76 -1.86 -28.31
C LEU A 662 -31.53 -2.54 -27.69
N MET A 663 -31.00 -2.02 -26.58
CA MET A 663 -29.91 -2.66 -25.85
C MET A 663 -30.38 -3.90 -25.10
N GLU A 664 -31.60 -3.88 -24.53
CA GLU A 664 -32.19 -5.02 -23.82
C GLU A 664 -32.55 -6.16 -24.79
N GLU A 665 -33.03 -5.83 -25.98
CA GLU A 665 -33.30 -6.78 -27.08
C GLU A 665 -32.02 -7.34 -27.73
N GLY A 666 -30.86 -6.77 -27.41
CA GLY A 666 -29.56 -7.15 -28.00
C GLY A 666 -29.35 -6.66 -29.44
N ALA A 667 -30.25 -5.79 -29.94
CA ALA A 667 -30.20 -5.21 -31.28
C ALA A 667 -29.06 -4.18 -31.43
N ILE A 668 -28.62 -3.57 -30.34
CA ILE A 668 -27.46 -2.69 -30.31
C ILE A 668 -26.56 -3.02 -29.10
N THR A 669 -25.25 -2.79 -29.26
CA THR A 669 -24.28 -2.85 -28.16
C THR A 669 -23.49 -1.56 -28.11
N ILE A 670 -23.43 -0.93 -26.93
CA ILE A 670 -22.72 0.33 -26.72
C ILE A 670 -21.48 0.04 -25.87
N GLU A 671 -20.29 0.16 -26.47
CA GLU A 671 -19.01 -0.06 -25.79
C GLU A 671 -17.97 0.98 -26.23
N PRO A 672 -17.07 1.43 -25.34
CA PRO A 672 -15.96 2.28 -25.75
C PRO A 672 -14.90 1.48 -26.52
N GLU A 673 -14.45 2.05 -27.63
CA GLU A 673 -13.25 1.62 -28.33
C GLU A 673 -12.11 2.59 -27.99
N PHE A 674 -10.99 2.04 -27.53
CA PHE A 674 -9.78 2.79 -27.17
C PHE A 674 -8.81 2.78 -28.35
N PHE A 675 -8.26 3.94 -28.69
CA PHE A 675 -7.28 4.10 -29.76
C PHE A 675 -6.17 5.08 -29.36
N GLU A 676 -5.01 4.97 -30.01
CA GLU A 676 -3.84 5.82 -29.75
C GLU A 676 -3.71 6.86 -30.88
N ASP A 677 -3.65 8.14 -30.53
CA ASP A 677 -3.31 9.22 -31.47
C ASP A 677 -2.01 9.94 -31.07
N GLY A 678 -1.60 10.94 -31.87
CA GLY A 678 -0.35 11.68 -31.66
C GLY A 678 -0.25 12.42 -30.32
N ASP A 679 -1.37 12.61 -29.60
CA ASP A 679 -1.46 13.25 -28.29
C ASP A 679 -1.67 12.24 -27.14
N GLY A 680 -1.89 10.95 -27.43
CA GLY A 680 -2.00 9.87 -26.44
C GLY A 680 -3.17 8.91 -26.68
N GLN A 681 -3.53 8.15 -25.63
CA GLN A 681 -4.63 7.19 -25.69
C GLN A 681 -5.98 7.91 -25.52
N ARG A 682 -6.81 7.90 -26.57
CA ARG A 682 -8.18 8.42 -26.59
C ARG A 682 -9.18 7.26 -26.63
N PHE A 683 -10.45 7.55 -26.41
CA PHE A 683 -11.52 6.57 -26.59
C PHE A 683 -12.71 7.21 -27.28
N LYS A 684 -13.46 6.40 -28.02
CA LYS A 684 -14.74 6.77 -28.62
C LYS A 684 -15.77 5.76 -28.17
N VAL A 685 -16.93 6.22 -27.70
CA VAL A 685 -18.06 5.32 -27.43
C VAL A 685 -18.64 4.92 -28.79
N ILE A 686 -18.73 3.62 -29.06
CA ILE A 686 -19.26 3.11 -30.32
C ILE A 686 -20.53 2.31 -30.03
N ALA A 687 -21.57 2.62 -30.78
CA ALA A 687 -22.77 1.81 -30.84
C ALA A 687 -22.68 0.87 -32.06
N LYS A 688 -22.62 -0.45 -31.81
CA LYS A 688 -22.69 -1.47 -32.86
C LYS A 688 -24.12 -1.97 -32.95
N VAL A 689 -24.73 -1.85 -34.12
CA VAL A 689 -26.03 -2.48 -34.42
C VAL A 689 -25.76 -3.95 -34.76
N ILE A 690 -26.37 -4.86 -34.02
CA ILE A 690 -26.22 -6.32 -34.18
C ILE A 690 -27.64 -6.87 -34.39
N GLY A 691 -28.04 -7.08 -35.65
CA GLY A 691 -29.31 -7.76 -35.95
C GLY A 691 -30.36 -6.96 -36.70
N VAL A 692 -29.98 -6.03 -37.58
CA VAL A 692 -30.85 -5.59 -38.67
C VAL A 692 -30.13 -5.93 -39.98
N ASP A 693 -30.56 -6.99 -40.65
CA ASP A 693 -30.23 -7.18 -42.07
C ASP A 693 -30.71 -5.91 -42.81
N ALA A 694 -29.82 -5.31 -43.58
CA ALA A 694 -30.16 -4.20 -44.49
C ALA A 694 -31.22 -4.62 -45.52
#